data_AF-A0A9P1CL32-F1
#
_entry.id   AF-A0A9P1CL32-F1
#
_cell.length_a   1.000
_cell.length_b   1.000
_cell.length_c   1.000
_cell.angle_alpha   90.00
_cell.angle_beta   90.00
_cell.angle_gamma   90.00
#
_symmetry.space_group_name_H-M   'P 1'
#
loop_
_entity.id
_entity.type
_entity.pdbx_description
1 polymer ?
#
loop_
_entity_poly.entity_id
_entity_poly.type
_entity_poly.pdbx_seq_one_letter_code
_entity_poly.pdbx_strand_id
1 'polypeptide(L)'
;MHSPYPVRATAPMVEVKKVAPDAELKSGRKLEIASNLRVTLSDKSWLIVPRGSSIKIEGRAFVGAGGIPLNLHVSCDFLELEVVQQFLKGMQPTGLSNDDAETVLRLLNLLGTLVWMDKPELRNLVLLNPRRVAVAMASLMTICFGQENFEHRDMMMIERKITEHRSDLLRFQSTGIATRKLIRGLWKEEFPEESQQELIRQILMEKHLMFERLVQDEFVLPSCLPVAHSAEEVVREAGKVLYLDVGGLLSPNFFPALAQKMYSCQIKNESESTWKPGPPQVFRNRGHFHAGTCSVSVSVFPVSLCRSSKSVLRIVVQGGNELKYEEVAQKVKHLLERDIFGFNPGCETDPASFFQLKAVPKENDDFEGIDSALCMTVGCQQTCSLCRLRALLEERFLPDLDSALRSVVQRAAIFGRHTRPAGSFRFKAMKYPGDVDLEEYLAIDANSRDEALTELCRTIQTQYGNITGAGGVEMFFGGFKAGFEPTSECSGAKKEYLSWTQQNILCSSTEDTEALKKALGEGHHTWTAKLDMFAKVKLFEDSEETPRYFEVTNVLRAGWFKGPQPIQPISDEKDFLQSVEKNLAKFSGEEPNAMKYVKRLWERSAYLAERGFDLEWNLSILEALRPLLGHWVAELNQVAAHVETIINMMQSSHELFEHACADLPILRQNLSRLKSRLHNIDESEKQAAEDGRDSIAKAMEYIPELLPESPPEAAKEKDMLRTLRKAQLLLESCVETVLIGKLGSFEVPLAKPLGKLWTFPSDHPPIAAMLKLCENSIKVASWNVLNRNYYKYIDKDTQGLKGSKITMQHEAGTRESKIIEKIEEMLQNDFRILCLQECWPELLQQLGEALEERQPEVQMRCSGEDKNQEAILFHSEHVYYRERIHFHRAFRENSKKVVTEAHFHHAGMGLLRVVTTHLPGAPFGRARKEFADCIAGIVKGEKLPTVLLADLNFPEKAIQPLLLDHDLDVSFVPTPYPTNICQGSLLPKRIDSIAVINHEVKGAKLQATALKAEDVLDGLREVVDLLKSRSAEPWTPTRYQSDKASAASTDMRSAAAQQGHLLLSARFNNDEVIAYMRAVKKQLEARNIPVFVVEATVGQSFADLTRIGLARAKGMVTFCTSEYGAYTGVRYETFHELEFARGHKLPLFPIRLCDEWPPAPQNNERGIFQNQLVFKKGLVYIDDRQMTRAQWVADQIAESVARIGIFSS
;
A
#
# COMPACT_ATOMS: atom_id res chain seq x y z
N MET A 1 -42.57 -17.81 -26.04
CA MET A 1 -43.28 -16.57 -26.43
C MET A 1 -42.50 -15.39 -25.87
N HIS A 2 -41.99 -14.51 -26.73
CA HIS A 2 -41.20 -13.33 -26.33
C HIS A 2 -42.09 -12.08 -26.23
N SER A 3 -42.03 -11.39 -25.10
CA SER A 3 -42.29 -9.94 -25.00
C SER A 3 -41.19 -9.33 -24.12
N PRO A 4 -40.34 -8.41 -24.62
CA PRO A 4 -39.24 -7.81 -23.86
C PRO A 4 -39.62 -6.49 -23.17
N TYR A 5 -40.91 -6.19 -23.03
CA TYR A 5 -41.36 -4.97 -22.35
C TYR A 5 -41.75 -5.25 -20.90
N PRO A 6 -41.37 -4.39 -19.93
CA PRO A 6 -42.05 -4.40 -18.63
C PRO A 6 -43.54 -4.17 -18.90
N VAL A 7 -44.41 -4.93 -18.24
CA VAL A 7 -45.85 -4.68 -18.30
C VAL A 7 -46.09 -3.31 -17.67
N ARG A 8 -46.17 -2.26 -18.51
CA ARG A 8 -46.65 -0.94 -18.11
C ARG A 8 -48.17 -1.04 -17.99
N ALA A 9 -48.62 -1.42 -16.81
CA ALA A 9 -50.01 -1.35 -16.43
C ALA A 9 -50.32 0.07 -15.90
N THR A 10 -50.98 0.90 -16.69
CA THR A 10 -51.68 2.09 -16.17
C THR A 10 -52.99 1.62 -15.52
N ALA A 11 -52.96 1.42 -14.20
CA ALA A 11 -54.16 1.12 -13.42
C ALA A 11 -54.83 2.44 -12.97
N PRO A 12 -56.15 2.66 -13.20
CA PRO A 12 -56.86 3.84 -12.74
C PRO A 12 -57.18 3.78 -11.24
N MET A 13 -57.05 2.62 -10.59
CA MET A 13 -57.36 2.46 -9.18
C MET A 13 -56.63 1.24 -8.60
N VAL A 14 -55.70 1.47 -7.68
CA VAL A 14 -55.23 0.41 -6.78
C VAL A 14 -56.02 0.55 -5.48
N GLU A 15 -57.03 -0.29 -5.27
CA GLU A 15 -57.71 -0.38 -3.98
C GLU A 15 -56.83 -1.23 -3.04
N VAL A 16 -55.80 -0.62 -2.44
CA VAL A 16 -54.98 -1.30 -1.43
C VAL A 16 -55.77 -1.37 -0.13
N LYS A 17 -56.53 -2.44 0.10
CA LYS A 17 -57.39 -2.60 1.30
C LYS A 17 -56.64 -2.72 2.63
N LYS A 18 -55.30 -2.61 2.67
CA LYS A 18 -54.50 -2.52 3.90
C LYS A 18 -53.07 -2.04 3.58
N VAL A 19 -52.83 -0.74 3.56
CA VAL A 19 -51.52 -0.15 3.91
C VAL A 19 -51.79 0.68 5.16
N ALA A 20 -50.99 0.49 6.20
CA ALA A 20 -51.14 1.21 7.46
C ALA A 20 -51.09 2.74 7.23
N PRO A 21 -51.85 3.56 7.98
CA PRO A 21 -52.20 4.93 7.57
C PRO A 21 -51.07 5.97 7.52
N ASP A 22 -49.83 5.67 7.92
CA ASP A 22 -48.85 6.72 8.28
C ASP A 22 -47.54 6.74 7.47
N ALA A 23 -47.54 6.30 6.20
CA ALA A 23 -46.34 6.40 5.36
C ALA A 23 -46.55 7.35 4.16
N GLU A 24 -45.94 8.54 4.20
CA GLU A 24 -45.74 9.37 3.00
C GLU A 24 -45.03 8.55 1.90
N LEU A 25 -45.75 8.24 0.82
CA LEU A 25 -45.23 7.52 -0.34
C LEU A 25 -44.35 8.46 -1.19
N LYS A 26 -43.04 8.51 -0.90
CA LYS A 26 -42.05 9.23 -1.71
C LYS A 26 -41.71 8.44 -2.98
N SER A 27 -41.64 9.15 -4.12
CA SER A 27 -41.21 8.62 -5.44
C SER A 27 -39.91 7.82 -5.35
N GLY A 28 -39.86 6.63 -5.95
CA GLY A 28 -38.65 5.80 -6.05
C GLY A 28 -38.46 4.76 -4.93
N ARG A 29 -39.32 4.73 -3.90
CA ARG A 29 -39.26 3.72 -2.83
C ARG A 29 -39.78 2.36 -3.33
N LYS A 30 -39.07 1.27 -3.00
CA LYS A 30 -39.42 -0.12 -3.30
C LYS A 30 -40.22 -0.67 -2.10
N LEU A 31 -41.41 -1.20 -2.35
CA LEU A 31 -42.29 -1.79 -1.32
C LEU A 31 -42.35 -3.31 -1.52
N GLU A 32 -42.22 -4.05 -0.42
CA GLU A 32 -42.35 -5.50 -0.40
C GLU A 32 -43.78 -5.93 -0.08
N ILE A 33 -44.25 -6.97 -0.77
CA ILE A 33 -45.61 -7.47 -0.63
C ILE A 33 -45.62 -8.67 0.31
N ALA A 34 -46.26 -8.50 1.48
CA ALA A 34 -46.37 -9.53 2.50
C ALA A 34 -47.34 -10.69 2.15
N SER A 35 -48.26 -10.49 1.19
CA SER A 35 -49.26 -11.48 0.76
C SER A 35 -49.71 -11.23 -0.68
N ASN A 36 -50.08 -12.27 -1.45
CA ASN A 36 -50.56 -12.14 -2.83
C ASN A 36 -51.53 -10.96 -3.01
N LEU A 37 -51.15 -9.98 -3.83
CA LEU A 37 -51.89 -8.75 -4.04
C LEU A 37 -52.64 -8.80 -5.37
N ARG A 38 -53.96 -8.64 -5.34
CA ARG A 38 -54.76 -8.52 -6.57
C ARG A 38 -54.81 -7.05 -7.01
N VAL A 39 -54.24 -6.74 -8.16
CA VAL A 39 -54.25 -5.41 -8.78
C VAL A 39 -55.23 -5.40 -9.94
N THR A 40 -56.22 -4.52 -9.91
CA THR A 40 -57.19 -4.36 -11.00
C THR A 40 -56.67 -3.34 -12.01
N LEU A 41 -56.63 -3.71 -13.29
CA LEU A 41 -56.14 -2.88 -14.40
C LEU A 41 -57.26 -2.00 -14.99
N SER A 42 -56.89 -1.07 -15.87
CA SER A 42 -57.79 -0.09 -16.52
C SER A 42 -58.90 -0.72 -17.35
N ASP A 43 -58.65 -1.90 -17.91
CA ASP A 43 -59.62 -2.69 -18.68
C ASP A 43 -60.49 -3.61 -17.80
N LYS A 44 -60.42 -3.48 -16.46
CA LYS A 44 -61.06 -4.34 -15.46
C LYS A 44 -60.51 -5.78 -15.40
N SER A 45 -59.44 -6.09 -16.12
CA SER A 45 -58.68 -7.31 -15.88
C SER A 45 -57.94 -7.23 -14.54
N TRP A 46 -57.49 -8.35 -14.01
CA TRP A 46 -56.79 -8.39 -12.73
C TRP A 46 -55.44 -9.09 -12.88
N LEU A 47 -54.43 -8.53 -12.23
CA LEU A 47 -53.09 -9.07 -12.10
C LEU A 47 -52.91 -9.57 -10.66
N ILE A 48 -52.54 -10.83 -10.46
CA ILE A 48 -52.08 -11.29 -9.15
C ILE A 48 -50.58 -11.01 -9.08
N VAL A 49 -50.19 -10.15 -8.15
CA VAL A 49 -48.80 -9.93 -7.80
C VAL A 49 -48.46 -10.87 -6.64
N PRO A 50 -47.62 -11.89 -6.89
CA PRO A 50 -47.33 -12.91 -5.89
C PRO A 50 -46.53 -12.33 -4.70
N ARG A 51 -46.71 -12.93 -3.52
CA ARG A 51 -45.87 -12.72 -2.34
C ARG A 51 -44.39 -12.86 -2.72
N GLY A 52 -43.55 -11.93 -2.25
CA GLY A 52 -42.13 -11.84 -2.65
C GLY A 52 -41.85 -10.94 -3.87
N SER A 53 -42.89 -10.43 -4.54
CA SER A 53 -42.73 -9.41 -5.57
C SER A 53 -42.46 -8.02 -4.98
N SER A 54 -41.73 -7.20 -5.72
CA SER A 54 -41.42 -5.82 -5.34
C SER A 54 -42.15 -4.82 -6.23
N ILE A 55 -42.69 -3.76 -5.62
CA ILE A 55 -43.36 -2.67 -6.33
C ILE A 55 -42.56 -1.39 -6.16
N LYS A 56 -42.18 -0.76 -7.27
CA LYS A 56 -41.59 0.58 -7.29
C LYS A 56 -42.61 1.56 -7.85
N ILE A 57 -42.84 2.66 -7.12
CA ILE A 57 -43.77 3.73 -7.52
C ILE A 57 -43.00 4.79 -8.30
N GLU A 58 -43.44 5.08 -9.52
CA GLU A 58 -42.86 6.13 -10.37
C GLU A 58 -43.74 7.41 -10.35
N GLY A 59 -43.19 8.52 -9.82
CA GLY A 59 -43.80 9.87 -9.88
C GLY A 59 -44.18 10.49 -8.52
N ARG A 60 -44.38 11.82 -8.49
CA ARG A 60 -44.97 12.55 -7.33
C ARG A 60 -46.49 12.67 -7.55
N ALA A 61 -47.29 12.22 -6.60
CA ALA A 61 -48.75 12.42 -6.61
C ALA A 61 -49.15 13.49 -5.57
N PHE A 62 -49.96 14.47 -5.97
CA PHE A 62 -50.63 15.42 -5.08
C PHE A 62 -52.03 14.89 -4.73
N VAL A 63 -52.42 15.02 -3.46
CA VAL A 63 -53.65 14.47 -2.90
C VAL A 63 -54.86 15.35 -3.26
N GLY A 64 -55.83 14.78 -3.98
CA GLY A 64 -57.17 15.33 -4.21
C GLY A 64 -58.19 14.19 -4.28
N ALA A 65 -59.43 14.44 -3.85
CA ALA A 65 -60.44 13.44 -3.43
C ALA A 65 -61.07 12.54 -4.53
N GLY A 66 -60.37 12.28 -5.64
CA GLY A 66 -60.75 11.28 -6.65
C GLY A 66 -59.55 10.39 -6.93
N GLY A 67 -59.71 9.06 -6.83
CA GLY A 67 -58.62 8.06 -6.88
C GLY A 67 -57.54 8.35 -7.94
N ILE A 68 -56.27 8.20 -7.53
CA ILE A 68 -55.11 8.59 -8.33
C ILE A 68 -54.59 7.38 -9.14
N PRO A 69 -54.33 7.53 -10.44
CA PRO A 69 -53.61 6.52 -11.22
C PRO A 69 -52.13 6.49 -10.79
N LEU A 70 -51.67 5.35 -10.27
CA LEU A 70 -50.27 5.13 -9.90
C LEU A 70 -49.58 4.32 -11.01
N ASN A 71 -48.45 4.83 -11.51
CA ASN A 71 -47.56 4.04 -12.34
C ASN A 71 -46.71 3.15 -11.43
N LEU A 72 -47.02 1.86 -11.43
CA LEU A 72 -46.34 0.85 -10.64
C LEU A 72 -45.43 0.02 -11.55
N HIS A 73 -44.15 -0.05 -11.20
CA HIS A 73 -43.24 -1.04 -11.77
C HIS A 73 -43.17 -2.23 -10.81
N VAL A 74 -43.73 -3.37 -11.23
CA VAL A 74 -43.69 -4.62 -10.48
C VAL A 74 -42.55 -5.48 -11.03
N SER A 75 -41.59 -5.83 -10.17
CA SER A 75 -40.50 -6.76 -10.51
C SER A 75 -40.47 -7.91 -9.52
N CYS A 76 -40.38 -9.13 -10.05
CA CYS A 76 -40.25 -10.36 -9.29
C CYS A 76 -39.02 -11.10 -9.80
N ASP A 77 -37.93 -10.99 -9.05
CA ASP A 77 -36.67 -11.68 -9.36
C ASP A 77 -36.61 -13.06 -8.70
N PHE A 78 -37.30 -13.25 -7.56
CA PHE A 78 -37.31 -14.49 -6.78
C PHE A 78 -38.75 -14.89 -6.41
N LEU A 79 -39.03 -16.19 -6.36
CA LEU A 79 -40.25 -16.77 -5.82
C LEU A 79 -39.97 -17.99 -4.94
N GLU A 80 -40.86 -18.25 -3.99
CA GLU A 80 -40.87 -19.52 -3.27
C GLU A 80 -41.31 -20.66 -4.20
N LEU A 81 -40.70 -21.85 -4.05
CA LEU A 81 -41.02 -23.03 -4.84
C LEU A 81 -42.51 -23.38 -4.80
N GLU A 82 -43.14 -23.25 -3.63
CA GLU A 82 -44.57 -23.50 -3.45
C GLU A 82 -45.43 -22.59 -4.36
N VAL A 83 -45.05 -21.31 -4.47
CA VAL A 83 -45.76 -20.35 -5.31
C VAL A 83 -45.62 -20.70 -6.79
N VAL A 84 -44.43 -21.13 -7.22
CA VAL A 84 -44.19 -21.58 -8.60
C VAL A 84 -44.96 -22.86 -8.91
N GLN A 85 -44.98 -23.83 -7.99
CA GLN A 85 -45.77 -25.05 -8.13
C GLN A 85 -47.27 -24.75 -8.23
N GLN A 86 -47.79 -23.82 -7.43
CA GLN A 86 -49.18 -23.37 -7.52
C GLN A 86 -49.49 -22.74 -8.89
N PHE A 87 -48.58 -21.93 -9.44
CA PHE A 87 -48.76 -21.36 -10.79
C PHE A 87 -48.79 -22.44 -11.88
N LEU A 88 -47.84 -23.38 -11.83
CA LEU A 88 -47.72 -24.46 -12.83
C LEU A 88 -48.91 -25.44 -12.75
N LYS A 89 -49.45 -25.68 -11.55
CA LYS A 89 -50.68 -26.46 -11.34
C LYS A 89 -51.93 -25.77 -11.89
N GLY A 90 -51.92 -24.44 -12.00
CA GLY A 90 -53.02 -23.64 -12.55
C GLY A 90 -53.01 -23.49 -14.08
N MET A 91 -51.96 -23.94 -14.78
CA MET A 91 -51.86 -23.79 -16.24
C MET A 91 -52.86 -24.69 -16.99
N GLN A 92 -53.41 -24.18 -18.09
CA GLN A 92 -54.35 -24.89 -18.97
C GLN A 92 -53.64 -25.37 -20.25
N PRO A 93 -54.07 -26.49 -20.88
CA PRO A 93 -55.30 -27.25 -20.62
C PRO A 93 -55.18 -28.31 -19.51
N THR A 94 -53.98 -28.68 -19.09
CA THR A 94 -53.73 -29.58 -17.95
C THR A 94 -52.59 -29.00 -17.11
N GLY A 95 -52.85 -28.76 -15.83
CA GLY A 95 -51.85 -28.25 -14.89
C GLY A 95 -50.81 -29.30 -14.56
N LEU A 96 -49.62 -28.86 -14.16
CA LEU A 96 -48.52 -29.76 -13.80
C LEU A 96 -48.69 -30.28 -12.35
N SER A 97 -48.33 -31.55 -12.12
CA SER A 97 -48.13 -32.07 -10.77
C SER A 97 -46.89 -31.44 -10.13
N ASN A 98 -46.71 -31.58 -8.81
CA ASN A 98 -45.51 -31.05 -8.14
C ASN A 98 -44.22 -31.71 -8.65
N ASP A 99 -44.26 -33.03 -8.94
CA ASP A 99 -43.12 -33.78 -9.45
C ASP A 99 -42.77 -33.38 -10.90
N ASP A 100 -43.80 -33.15 -11.73
CA ASP A 100 -43.60 -32.62 -13.09
C ASP A 100 -43.11 -31.17 -13.07
N ALA A 101 -43.58 -30.36 -12.11
CA ALA A 101 -43.14 -28.98 -11.94
C ALA A 101 -41.64 -28.90 -11.61
N GLU A 102 -41.14 -29.74 -10.71
CA GLU A 102 -39.70 -29.82 -10.42
C GLU A 102 -38.90 -30.29 -11.63
N THR A 103 -39.41 -31.25 -12.39
CA THR A 103 -38.80 -31.71 -13.65
C THR A 103 -38.69 -30.57 -14.66
N VAL A 104 -39.75 -29.77 -14.82
CA VAL A 104 -39.78 -28.59 -15.67
C VAL A 104 -38.80 -27.52 -15.17
N LEU A 105 -38.70 -27.29 -13.85
CA LEU A 105 -37.74 -26.34 -13.29
C LEU A 105 -36.29 -26.75 -13.57
N ARG A 106 -35.95 -28.05 -13.51
CA ARG A 106 -34.62 -28.55 -13.92
C ARG A 106 -34.34 -28.23 -15.40
N LEU A 107 -35.31 -28.46 -16.27
CA LEU A 107 -35.19 -28.15 -17.70
C LEU A 107 -35.01 -26.64 -17.94
N LEU A 108 -35.80 -25.80 -17.30
CA LEU A 108 -35.71 -24.35 -17.43
C LEU A 108 -34.39 -23.78 -16.87
N ASN A 109 -33.86 -24.41 -15.81
CA ASN A 109 -32.53 -24.13 -15.28
C ASN A 109 -31.41 -24.51 -16.27
N LEU A 110 -31.50 -25.68 -16.91
CA LEU A 110 -30.57 -26.10 -17.96
C LEU A 110 -30.58 -25.15 -19.17
N LEU A 111 -31.77 -24.63 -19.52
CA LEU A 111 -31.95 -23.65 -20.60
C LEU A 111 -31.53 -22.22 -20.20
N GLY A 112 -31.14 -21.98 -18.94
CA GLY A 112 -30.77 -20.65 -18.44
C GLY A 112 -31.93 -19.65 -18.42
N THR A 113 -33.17 -20.14 -18.36
CA THR A 113 -34.38 -19.30 -18.34
C THR A 113 -34.69 -18.79 -16.92
N LEU A 114 -34.43 -19.64 -15.91
CA LEU A 114 -34.48 -19.34 -14.48
C LEU A 114 -33.34 -20.10 -13.80
N VAL A 115 -33.15 -19.92 -12.49
CA VAL A 115 -32.24 -20.75 -11.69
C VAL A 115 -32.99 -21.37 -10.52
N TRP A 116 -32.86 -22.69 -10.39
CA TRP A 116 -33.39 -23.46 -9.29
C TRP A 116 -32.39 -24.56 -8.90
N MET A 117 -32.12 -24.69 -7.59
CA MET A 117 -31.16 -25.63 -7.05
C MET A 117 -31.85 -26.63 -6.12
N ASP A 118 -31.72 -27.92 -6.43
CA ASP A 118 -32.23 -28.99 -5.56
C ASP A 118 -31.25 -29.28 -4.41
N LYS A 119 -31.05 -28.28 -3.54
CA LYS A 119 -30.26 -28.37 -2.30
C LYS A 119 -31.16 -28.03 -1.12
N PRO A 120 -31.14 -28.77 0.01
CA PRO A 120 -32.09 -28.57 1.11
C PRO A 120 -32.29 -27.12 1.59
N GLU A 121 -31.21 -26.34 1.66
CA GLU A 121 -31.22 -24.95 2.14
C GLU A 121 -31.67 -23.92 1.08
N LEU A 122 -31.66 -24.29 -0.20
CA LEU A 122 -31.96 -23.40 -1.34
C LEU A 122 -33.17 -23.85 -2.18
N ARG A 123 -33.64 -25.08 -1.96
CA ARG A 123 -34.72 -25.74 -2.74
C ARG A 123 -35.98 -24.91 -2.80
N ASN A 124 -36.28 -24.20 -1.71
CA ASN A 124 -37.50 -23.40 -1.60
C ASN A 124 -37.43 -22.06 -2.34
N LEU A 125 -36.29 -21.68 -2.95
CA LEU A 125 -36.11 -20.40 -3.64
C LEU A 125 -35.85 -20.60 -5.15
N VAL A 126 -36.64 -19.95 -5.99
CA VAL A 126 -36.51 -19.96 -7.46
C VAL A 126 -36.13 -18.56 -7.92
N LEU A 127 -34.96 -18.41 -8.55
CA LEU A 127 -34.53 -17.17 -9.19
C LEU A 127 -35.11 -17.11 -10.61
N LEU A 128 -36.13 -16.29 -10.81
CA LEU A 128 -36.80 -16.11 -12.10
C LEU A 128 -35.97 -15.31 -13.10
N ASN A 129 -35.03 -14.49 -12.62
CA ASN A 129 -34.24 -13.59 -13.45
C ASN A 129 -32.72 -13.87 -13.32
N PRO A 130 -32.15 -14.76 -14.16
CA PRO A 130 -30.73 -15.11 -14.12
C PRO A 130 -29.77 -13.92 -14.26
N ARG A 131 -30.22 -12.79 -14.83
CA ARG A 131 -29.43 -11.55 -14.94
C ARG A 131 -28.95 -11.03 -13.59
N ARG A 132 -29.65 -11.34 -12.50
CA ARG A 132 -29.25 -10.95 -11.14
C ARG A 132 -27.91 -11.54 -10.72
N VAL A 133 -27.56 -12.74 -11.19
CA VAL A 133 -26.23 -13.34 -10.96
C VAL A 133 -25.12 -12.51 -11.64
N ALA A 134 -25.38 -12.03 -12.85
CA ALA A 134 -24.46 -11.16 -13.57
C ALA A 134 -24.29 -9.80 -12.87
N VAL A 135 -25.36 -9.23 -12.30
CA VAL A 135 -25.29 -8.00 -11.51
C VAL A 135 -24.43 -8.21 -10.26
N ALA A 136 -24.58 -9.33 -9.57
CA ALA A 136 -23.77 -9.67 -8.40
C ALA A 136 -22.28 -9.80 -8.77
N MET A 137 -21.94 -10.50 -9.85
CA MET A 137 -20.56 -10.61 -10.33
C MET A 137 -20.00 -9.25 -10.79
N ALA A 138 -20.80 -8.48 -11.53
CA ALA A 138 -20.42 -7.15 -11.98
C ALA A 138 -20.11 -6.22 -10.80
N SER A 139 -20.90 -6.26 -9.72
CA SER A 139 -20.63 -5.44 -8.53
C SER A 139 -19.23 -5.70 -7.92
N LEU A 140 -18.80 -6.97 -7.90
CA LEU A 140 -17.46 -7.36 -7.41
C LEU A 140 -16.37 -6.93 -8.41
N MET A 141 -16.58 -7.17 -9.70
CA MET A 141 -15.62 -6.77 -10.73
C MET A 141 -15.47 -5.25 -10.84
N THR A 142 -16.55 -4.49 -10.71
CA THR A 142 -16.54 -3.02 -10.72
C THR A 142 -15.74 -2.47 -9.55
N ILE A 143 -15.76 -3.12 -8.39
CA ILE A 143 -14.91 -2.73 -7.27
C ILE A 143 -13.44 -3.02 -7.54
N CYS A 144 -13.15 -4.16 -8.17
CA CYS A 144 -11.79 -4.59 -8.46
C CYS A 144 -11.14 -3.81 -9.62
N PHE A 145 -11.91 -3.43 -10.65
CA PHE A 145 -11.42 -2.81 -11.90
C PHE A 145 -12.01 -1.43 -12.21
N GLY A 146 -12.85 -0.88 -11.33
CA GLY A 146 -13.66 0.31 -11.60
C GLY A 146 -12.87 1.56 -11.95
N GLN A 147 -11.60 1.64 -11.56
CA GLN A 147 -10.71 2.74 -11.90
C GLN A 147 -10.31 2.79 -13.38
N GLU A 148 -10.33 1.66 -14.06
CA GLU A 148 -9.85 1.58 -15.45
C GLU A 148 -10.97 1.82 -16.47
N ASN A 149 -12.26 1.63 -16.12
CA ASN A 149 -13.33 1.49 -17.12
C ASN A 149 -14.71 2.08 -16.78
N PHE A 150 -14.96 2.72 -15.63
CA PHE A 150 -16.30 3.21 -15.25
C PHE A 150 -16.34 4.70 -14.85
N GLU A 151 -17.50 5.35 -15.03
CA GLU A 151 -17.70 6.76 -14.68
C GLU A 151 -17.51 7.03 -13.18
N HIS A 152 -16.82 8.12 -12.84
CA HIS A 152 -16.41 8.51 -11.48
C HIS A 152 -17.58 8.57 -10.46
N ARG A 153 -18.83 8.72 -10.94
CA ARG A 153 -20.05 8.87 -10.14
C ARG A 153 -20.55 7.55 -9.55
N ASP A 154 -20.39 6.45 -10.27
CA ASP A 154 -20.83 5.11 -9.84
C ASP A 154 -19.88 4.54 -8.76
N MET A 155 -18.58 4.80 -8.90
CA MET A 155 -17.55 4.53 -7.89
C MET A 155 -17.85 5.24 -6.55
N MET A 156 -18.18 6.54 -6.57
CA MET A 156 -18.49 7.29 -5.34
C MET A 156 -19.76 6.80 -4.62
N MET A 157 -20.75 6.29 -5.36
CA MET A 157 -21.94 5.69 -4.75
C MET A 157 -21.64 4.33 -4.10
N ILE A 158 -20.79 3.51 -4.73
CA ILE A 158 -20.38 2.22 -4.18
C ILE A 158 -19.45 2.41 -2.97
N GLU A 159 -18.50 3.34 -3.02
CA GLU A 159 -17.59 3.65 -1.90
C GLU A 159 -18.34 4.21 -0.68
N ARG A 160 -19.36 5.07 -0.87
CA ARG A 160 -20.23 5.54 0.23
C ARG A 160 -21.03 4.42 0.90
N LYS A 161 -21.29 3.32 0.20
CA LYS A 161 -22.02 2.16 0.73
C LYS A 161 -21.12 1.21 1.52
N ILE A 162 -19.79 1.27 1.33
CA ILE A 162 -18.81 0.32 1.87
C ILE A 162 -17.90 0.97 2.93
N THR A 163 -18.25 2.17 3.43
CA THR A 163 -17.47 2.92 4.44
C THR A 163 -17.17 2.11 5.71
N GLU A 164 -17.98 1.09 6.03
CA GLU A 164 -17.78 0.21 7.19
C GLU A 164 -16.74 -0.91 6.98
N HIS A 165 -16.29 -1.20 5.74
CA HIS A 165 -15.45 -2.37 5.40
C HIS A 165 -14.22 -2.02 4.54
N ARG A 166 -13.61 -0.86 4.80
CA ARG A 166 -12.50 -0.30 3.99
C ARG A 166 -11.27 -1.21 3.88
N SER A 167 -10.91 -1.96 4.93
CA SER A 167 -9.78 -2.89 4.91
C SER A 167 -10.04 -4.10 4.01
N ASP A 168 -11.25 -4.67 4.07
CA ASP A 168 -11.65 -5.82 3.26
C ASP A 168 -11.69 -5.45 1.77
N LEU A 169 -12.11 -4.22 1.47
CA LEU A 169 -12.13 -3.66 0.13
C LEU A 169 -10.73 -3.58 -0.50
N LEU A 170 -9.76 -3.00 0.22
CA LEU A 170 -8.37 -2.87 -0.24
C LEU A 170 -7.72 -4.24 -0.43
N ARG A 171 -7.99 -5.17 0.49
CA ARG A 171 -7.55 -6.56 0.37
C ARG A 171 -8.12 -7.20 -0.88
N PHE A 172 -9.42 -7.08 -1.13
CA PHE A 172 -10.05 -7.66 -2.32
C PHE A 172 -9.50 -7.05 -3.62
N GLN A 173 -9.32 -5.73 -3.68
CA GLN A 173 -8.72 -5.07 -4.83
C GLN A 173 -7.30 -5.58 -5.10
N SER A 174 -6.46 -5.68 -4.06
CA SER A 174 -5.05 -6.07 -4.21
C SER A 174 -4.82 -7.58 -4.41
N THR A 175 -5.69 -8.44 -3.91
CA THR A 175 -5.48 -9.89 -3.89
C THR A 175 -6.47 -10.68 -4.74
N GLY A 176 -7.62 -10.10 -5.09
CA GLY A 176 -8.75 -10.84 -5.68
C GLY A 176 -9.49 -11.75 -4.68
N ILE A 177 -9.21 -11.62 -3.37
CA ILE A 177 -9.83 -12.40 -2.30
C ILE A 177 -10.85 -11.53 -1.55
N ALA A 178 -12.12 -11.90 -1.61
CA ALA A 178 -13.22 -11.21 -0.94
C ALA A 178 -13.62 -11.95 0.34
N THR A 179 -13.82 -11.22 1.44
CA THR A 179 -14.40 -11.79 2.67
C THR A 179 -15.92 -11.92 2.53
N ARG A 180 -16.55 -12.87 3.25
CA ARG A 180 -18.03 -12.94 3.30
C ARG A 180 -18.65 -11.60 3.72
N LYS A 181 -18.01 -10.90 4.66
CA LYS A 181 -18.44 -9.57 5.15
C LYS A 181 -18.51 -8.54 4.02
N LEU A 182 -17.47 -8.47 3.16
CA LEU A 182 -17.45 -7.59 2.00
C LEU A 182 -18.57 -7.91 1.01
N ILE A 183 -18.74 -9.20 0.67
CA ILE A 183 -19.79 -9.67 -0.25
C ILE A 183 -21.17 -9.31 0.30
N ARG A 184 -21.44 -9.61 1.59
CA ARG A 184 -22.70 -9.27 2.26
C ARG A 184 -22.99 -7.78 2.23
N GLY A 185 -22.01 -6.95 2.58
CA GLY A 185 -22.14 -5.50 2.55
C GLY A 185 -22.44 -4.96 1.15
N LEU A 186 -21.74 -5.48 0.13
CA LEU A 186 -21.91 -5.09 -1.26
C LEU A 186 -23.27 -5.48 -1.84
N TRP A 187 -23.76 -6.67 -1.49
CA TRP A 187 -24.97 -7.24 -2.05
C TRP A 187 -26.25 -6.86 -1.29
N LYS A 188 -26.14 -6.29 -0.07
CA LYS A 188 -27.27 -6.01 0.83
C LYS A 188 -28.41 -5.20 0.20
N GLU A 189 -28.12 -4.21 -0.62
CA GLU A 189 -29.15 -3.36 -1.23
C GLU A 189 -29.87 -4.04 -2.41
N GLU A 190 -29.12 -4.84 -3.18
CA GLU A 190 -29.65 -5.56 -4.34
C GLU A 190 -30.32 -6.88 -3.95
N PHE A 191 -29.85 -7.50 -2.86
CA PHE A 191 -30.24 -8.82 -2.36
C PHE A 191 -30.39 -8.74 -0.83
N PRO A 192 -31.52 -8.23 -0.33
CA PRO A 192 -31.70 -7.95 1.10
C PRO A 192 -31.81 -9.21 1.97
N GLU A 193 -32.32 -10.32 1.42
CA GLU A 193 -32.45 -11.59 2.12
C GLU A 193 -31.17 -12.43 2.01
N GLU A 194 -30.76 -13.03 3.12
CA GLU A 194 -29.55 -13.87 3.17
C GLU A 194 -29.64 -15.10 2.26
N SER A 195 -30.84 -15.70 2.13
CA SER A 195 -31.11 -16.82 1.21
C SER A 195 -30.87 -16.45 -0.26
N GLN A 196 -31.14 -15.21 -0.67
CA GLN A 196 -30.89 -14.72 -2.03
C GLN A 196 -29.40 -14.56 -2.29
N GLN A 197 -28.65 -14.00 -1.33
CA GLN A 197 -27.20 -13.87 -1.43
C GLN A 197 -26.52 -15.24 -1.45
N GLU A 198 -26.98 -16.17 -0.63
CA GLU A 198 -26.46 -17.55 -0.57
C GLU A 198 -26.75 -18.31 -1.87
N LEU A 199 -27.96 -18.19 -2.44
CA LEU A 199 -28.27 -18.77 -3.76
C LEU A 199 -27.33 -18.24 -4.84
N ILE A 200 -27.10 -16.91 -4.90
CA ILE A 200 -26.19 -16.29 -5.87
C ILE A 200 -24.76 -16.77 -5.68
N ARG A 201 -24.28 -16.81 -4.43
CA ARG A 201 -22.94 -17.30 -4.10
C ARG A 201 -22.75 -18.74 -4.57
N GLN A 202 -23.72 -19.62 -4.28
CA GLN A 202 -23.71 -21.02 -4.71
C GLN A 202 -23.71 -21.15 -6.24
N ILE A 203 -24.46 -20.30 -6.95
CA ILE A 203 -24.41 -20.25 -8.42
C ILE A 203 -23.01 -19.89 -8.91
N LEU A 204 -22.37 -18.86 -8.33
CA LEU A 204 -21.02 -18.46 -8.74
C LEU A 204 -19.98 -19.56 -8.46
N MET A 205 -20.14 -20.31 -7.37
CA MET A 205 -19.28 -21.45 -7.06
C MET A 205 -19.49 -22.64 -8.00
N GLU A 206 -20.73 -23.03 -8.29
CA GLU A 206 -21.03 -24.10 -9.25
C GLU A 206 -20.58 -23.77 -10.68
N LYS A 207 -20.55 -22.48 -11.02
CA LYS A 207 -20.04 -22.00 -12.32
C LYS A 207 -18.54 -21.70 -12.32
N HIS A 208 -17.82 -22.01 -11.24
CA HIS A 208 -16.38 -21.77 -11.11
C HIS A 208 -15.96 -20.31 -11.36
N LEU A 209 -16.85 -19.37 -11.01
CA LEU A 209 -16.63 -17.92 -11.06
C LEU A 209 -16.20 -17.35 -9.70
N MET A 210 -16.33 -18.16 -8.64
CA MET A 210 -15.96 -17.86 -7.28
C MET A 210 -15.52 -19.18 -6.63
N PHE A 211 -14.46 -19.16 -5.85
CA PHE A 211 -13.98 -20.32 -5.12
C PHE A 211 -13.93 -20.02 -3.64
N GLU A 212 -14.60 -20.82 -2.83
CA GLU A 212 -14.52 -20.71 -1.39
C GLU A 212 -13.11 -21.13 -0.95
N ARG A 213 -12.38 -20.15 -0.41
CA ARG A 213 -11.15 -20.40 0.31
C ARG A 213 -11.56 -20.89 1.68
N LEU A 214 -11.23 -22.14 1.89
CA LEU A 214 -11.57 -22.92 3.06
C LEU A 214 -10.94 -22.38 4.38
N VAL A 215 -10.05 -21.39 4.24
CA VAL A 215 -9.40 -20.63 5.31
C VAL A 215 -10.17 -19.30 5.49
N GLN A 216 -10.85 -19.13 6.62
CA GLN A 216 -11.50 -17.87 7.07
C GLN A 216 -12.77 -17.37 6.34
N ASP A 217 -13.57 -18.23 5.71
CA ASP A 217 -14.84 -17.81 5.08
C ASP A 217 -14.62 -16.73 3.99
N GLU A 218 -13.60 -16.98 3.18
CA GLU A 218 -13.10 -16.11 2.12
C GLU A 218 -13.41 -16.69 0.74
N PHE A 219 -13.42 -15.82 -0.26
CA PHE A 219 -13.78 -16.17 -1.63
C PHE A 219 -12.72 -15.65 -2.59
N VAL A 220 -12.07 -16.56 -3.30
CA VAL A 220 -11.20 -16.21 -4.42
C VAL A 220 -12.09 -15.95 -5.64
N LEU A 221 -12.00 -14.75 -6.21
CA LEU A 221 -12.60 -14.46 -7.50
C LEU A 221 -11.53 -14.55 -8.58
N PRO A 222 -11.54 -15.57 -9.45
CA PRO A 222 -10.51 -15.81 -10.44
C PRO A 222 -10.27 -14.62 -11.36
N SER A 223 -11.37 -14.05 -11.86
CA SER A 223 -11.37 -12.85 -12.71
C SER A 223 -10.84 -11.61 -12.00
N CYS A 224 -10.74 -11.63 -10.66
CA CYS A 224 -10.25 -10.54 -9.81
C CYS A 224 -8.82 -10.75 -9.32
N LEU A 225 -8.22 -11.93 -9.50
CA LEU A 225 -6.83 -12.18 -9.08
C LEU A 225 -5.85 -11.27 -9.83
N PRO A 226 -4.70 -10.89 -9.25
CA PRO A 226 -3.68 -10.16 -9.96
C PRO A 226 -2.97 -11.02 -11.02
N VAL A 227 -2.30 -10.36 -11.97
CA VAL A 227 -1.34 -10.98 -12.89
C VAL A 227 0.04 -10.90 -12.25
N ALA A 228 0.80 -11.99 -12.22
CA ALA A 228 2.20 -11.97 -11.78
C ALA A 228 3.09 -11.37 -12.88
N HIS A 229 3.88 -10.35 -12.52
CA HIS A 229 4.84 -9.67 -13.42
C HIS A 229 6.31 -10.08 -13.22
N SER A 230 6.59 -11.09 -12.38
CA SER A 230 7.97 -11.53 -12.08
C SER A 230 8.72 -12.05 -13.31
N ALA A 231 10.02 -11.74 -13.38
CA ALA A 231 10.97 -12.30 -14.35
C ALA A 231 10.98 -13.84 -14.27
N GLU A 232 10.45 -14.52 -15.27
CA GLU A 232 10.91 -15.88 -15.54
C GLU A 232 12.15 -15.73 -16.42
N GLU A 233 13.34 -15.65 -15.81
CA GLU A 233 14.56 -15.91 -16.58
C GLU A 233 14.56 -17.38 -16.99
N VAL A 234 14.47 -17.56 -18.30
CA VAL A 234 14.97 -18.74 -18.99
C VAL A 234 16.49 -18.81 -18.70
N VAL A 235 17.03 -20.02 -18.50
CA VAL A 235 18.45 -20.39 -18.65
C VAL A 235 19.29 -20.76 -17.39
N ARG A 236 18.91 -20.51 -16.12
CA ARG A 236 19.78 -20.97 -14.98
C ARG A 236 19.11 -21.65 -13.78
N GLU A 237 17.94 -22.25 -13.94
CA GLU A 237 17.27 -22.93 -12.83
C GLU A 237 17.72 -24.40 -12.71
N ALA A 238 18.21 -24.81 -11.53
CA ALA A 238 18.38 -26.21 -11.18
C ALA A 238 17.00 -26.89 -11.04
N GLY A 239 16.48 -27.48 -12.12
CA GLY A 239 15.15 -28.09 -12.16
C GLY A 239 14.81 -28.72 -13.51
N LYS A 240 13.66 -29.41 -13.61
CA LYS A 240 13.08 -29.87 -14.88
C LYS A 240 11.99 -28.90 -15.31
N VAL A 241 12.03 -28.47 -16.57
CA VAL A 241 10.99 -27.66 -17.19
C VAL A 241 10.27 -28.51 -18.24
N LEU A 242 8.94 -28.54 -18.18
CA LEU A 242 8.07 -29.08 -19.23
C LEU A 242 7.21 -27.96 -19.80
N TYR A 243 6.89 -28.10 -21.08
CA TYR A 243 5.94 -27.22 -21.75
C TYR A 243 4.77 -28.07 -22.26
N LEU A 244 3.55 -27.61 -21.96
CA LEU A 244 2.32 -28.19 -22.46
C LEU A 244 1.68 -27.17 -23.40
N ASP A 245 1.69 -27.45 -24.71
CA ASP A 245 0.91 -26.65 -25.67
C ASP A 245 -0.56 -26.70 -25.24
N VAL A 246 -1.24 -25.56 -25.23
CA VAL A 246 -2.65 -25.46 -24.86
C VAL A 246 -3.48 -24.84 -25.97
N GLY A 247 -2.92 -24.72 -27.19
CA GLY A 247 -3.65 -24.31 -28.39
C GLY A 247 -4.33 -22.95 -28.32
N GLY A 248 -3.97 -22.11 -27.34
CA GLY A 248 -4.60 -20.82 -27.07
C GLY A 248 -5.90 -20.86 -26.22
N LEU A 249 -6.27 -21.99 -25.64
CA LEU A 249 -7.53 -22.19 -24.89
C LEU A 249 -7.35 -22.15 -23.36
N LEU A 250 -6.69 -21.13 -22.83
CA LEU A 250 -6.63 -20.92 -21.37
C LEU A 250 -7.71 -19.95 -20.90
N SER A 251 -8.69 -20.47 -20.17
CA SER A 251 -9.64 -19.65 -19.42
C SER A 251 -8.89 -18.85 -18.33
N PRO A 252 -9.27 -17.59 -18.06
CA PRO A 252 -8.78 -16.84 -16.88
C PRO A 252 -9.05 -17.57 -15.56
N ASN A 253 -10.01 -18.50 -15.54
CA ASN A 253 -10.33 -19.32 -14.38
C ASN A 253 -9.40 -20.52 -14.22
N PHE A 254 -8.45 -20.74 -15.14
CA PHE A 254 -7.63 -21.95 -15.18
C PHE A 254 -6.79 -22.14 -13.91
N PHE A 255 -5.95 -21.17 -13.51
CA PHE A 255 -5.08 -21.35 -12.34
C PHE A 255 -5.86 -21.42 -11.02
N PRO A 256 -6.95 -20.65 -10.85
CA PRO A 256 -7.77 -20.78 -9.64
C PRO A 256 -8.58 -22.08 -9.61
N ALA A 257 -9.08 -22.53 -10.76
CA ALA A 257 -9.71 -23.85 -10.88
C ALA A 257 -8.69 -24.97 -10.67
N LEU A 258 -7.46 -24.83 -11.17
CA LEU A 258 -6.34 -25.75 -10.92
C LEU A 258 -6.03 -25.82 -9.43
N ALA A 259 -5.90 -24.68 -8.75
CA ALA A 259 -5.67 -24.63 -7.32
C ALA A 259 -6.81 -25.28 -6.54
N GLN A 260 -8.07 -24.98 -6.86
CA GLN A 260 -9.23 -25.61 -6.23
C GLN A 260 -9.32 -27.12 -6.55
N LYS A 261 -8.97 -27.52 -7.77
CA LYS A 261 -9.02 -28.92 -8.21
C LYS A 261 -7.93 -29.74 -7.55
N MET A 262 -6.70 -29.23 -7.48
CA MET A 262 -5.62 -29.85 -6.70
C MET A 262 -6.02 -30.01 -5.25
N TYR A 263 -6.62 -28.96 -4.68
CA TYR A 263 -7.13 -28.98 -3.32
C TYR A 263 -8.28 -29.98 -3.11
N SER A 264 -9.20 -30.13 -4.07
CA SER A 264 -10.31 -31.09 -3.99
C SER A 264 -9.97 -32.53 -4.41
N CYS A 265 -8.89 -32.74 -5.14
CA CYS A 265 -8.32 -34.06 -5.39
C CYS A 265 -7.68 -34.64 -4.12
N GLN A 266 -7.07 -33.81 -3.26
CA GLN A 266 -6.62 -34.24 -1.92
C GLN A 266 -7.79 -34.75 -1.06
N ILE A 267 -8.95 -34.12 -1.19
CA ILE A 267 -10.17 -34.43 -0.43
C ILE A 267 -10.72 -35.84 -0.75
N LYS A 268 -10.52 -36.35 -1.97
CA LYS A 268 -11.18 -37.58 -2.46
C LYS A 268 -10.35 -38.87 -2.32
N ASN A 269 -9.20 -38.87 -1.64
CA ASN A 269 -8.35 -40.05 -1.41
C ASN A 269 -7.93 -40.82 -2.67
N GLU A 270 -7.96 -40.20 -3.86
CA GLU A 270 -7.45 -40.84 -5.07
C GLU A 270 -5.96 -40.48 -5.25
N SER A 271 -5.11 -41.42 -4.84
CA SER A 271 -3.64 -41.50 -5.00
C SER A 271 -2.78 -40.73 -3.99
N GLU A 272 -1.61 -41.30 -3.67
CA GLU A 272 -0.53 -40.87 -2.77
C GLU A 272 0.10 -39.48 -3.07
N SER A 273 -0.66 -38.57 -3.67
CA SER A 273 -0.16 -37.32 -4.21
C SER A 273 -0.43 -36.17 -3.22
N THR A 274 0.56 -35.93 -2.35
CA THR A 274 0.61 -34.83 -1.38
C THR A 274 0.81 -33.47 -2.08
N TRP A 275 -0.20 -33.00 -2.81
CA TRP A 275 -0.19 -31.73 -3.54
C TRP A 275 -0.66 -30.55 -2.68
N LYS A 276 0.24 -29.86 -1.96
CA LYS A 276 -0.13 -28.75 -1.06
C LYS A 276 -0.01 -27.38 -1.75
N PRO A 277 -1.07 -26.55 -1.82
CA PRO A 277 -0.94 -25.17 -2.25
C PRO A 277 -0.25 -24.36 -1.14
N GLY A 278 0.78 -23.57 -1.48
CA GLY A 278 1.34 -22.56 -0.58
C GLY A 278 0.49 -21.28 -0.62
N PRO A 279 0.25 -20.58 0.51
CA PRO A 279 -0.37 -19.26 0.48
C PRO A 279 0.67 -18.15 0.24
N PRO A 280 0.35 -17.03 -0.45
CA PRO A 280 -0.67 -16.81 -1.47
C PRO A 280 -0.03 -16.93 -2.88
N GLN A 281 -0.27 -18.01 -3.60
CA GLN A 281 0.54 -18.33 -4.80
C GLN A 281 -0.25 -18.49 -6.11
N VAL A 282 -1.52 -18.05 -6.14
CA VAL A 282 -2.36 -18.13 -7.34
C VAL A 282 -2.60 -16.75 -7.92
N PHE A 283 -2.09 -16.55 -9.13
CA PHE A 283 -2.28 -15.40 -10.01
C PHE A 283 -3.10 -15.84 -11.23
N ARG A 284 -3.62 -14.89 -12.01
CA ARG A 284 -4.33 -15.22 -13.27
C ARG A 284 -3.50 -15.97 -14.29
N ASN A 285 -2.17 -15.85 -14.21
CA ASN A 285 -1.22 -16.39 -15.18
C ASN A 285 -0.21 -17.37 -14.55
N ARG A 286 -0.31 -17.64 -13.24
CA ARG A 286 0.66 -18.44 -12.50
C ARG A 286 0.05 -19.10 -11.28
N GLY A 287 0.35 -20.36 -11.05
CA GLY A 287 0.06 -21.07 -9.81
C GLY A 287 1.32 -21.74 -9.28
N HIS A 288 1.53 -21.75 -7.97
CA HIS A 288 2.57 -22.55 -7.35
C HIS A 288 1.98 -23.57 -6.37
N PHE A 289 2.60 -24.74 -6.37
CA PHE A 289 2.15 -25.94 -5.69
C PHE A 289 3.35 -26.74 -5.19
N HIS A 290 3.14 -27.62 -4.22
CA HIS A 290 4.16 -28.56 -3.74
C HIS A 290 3.66 -29.98 -3.90
N ALA A 291 4.45 -30.89 -4.47
CA ALA A 291 4.22 -32.34 -4.46
C ALA A 291 5.28 -33.04 -3.63
N GLY A 292 4.96 -33.36 -2.37
CA GLY A 292 5.94 -33.93 -1.44
C GLY A 292 7.12 -32.97 -1.27
N THR A 293 8.32 -33.40 -1.66
CA THR A 293 9.54 -32.58 -1.69
C THR A 293 9.81 -32.03 -3.08
N CYS A 294 8.82 -31.65 -3.88
CA CYS A 294 9.04 -31.00 -5.16
C CYS A 294 8.17 -29.74 -5.21
N SER A 295 8.76 -28.57 -5.42
CA SER A 295 7.99 -27.36 -5.75
C SER A 295 7.67 -27.36 -7.24
N VAL A 296 6.41 -27.11 -7.57
CA VAL A 296 5.89 -27.06 -8.92
C VAL A 296 5.29 -25.68 -9.18
N SER A 297 5.81 -24.96 -10.16
CA SER A 297 5.14 -23.75 -10.66
C SER A 297 4.58 -24.00 -12.05
N VAL A 298 3.30 -23.69 -12.22
CA VAL A 298 2.62 -23.71 -13.52
C VAL A 298 2.39 -22.26 -13.92
N SER A 299 2.82 -21.85 -15.11
CA SER A 299 2.63 -20.49 -15.62
C SER A 299 2.27 -20.48 -17.10
N VAL A 300 1.61 -19.41 -17.55
CA VAL A 300 1.38 -19.18 -18.98
C VAL A 300 2.65 -18.64 -19.61
N PHE A 301 3.09 -19.27 -20.70
CA PHE A 301 4.28 -18.86 -21.44
C PHE A 301 3.99 -18.77 -22.95
N PRO A 302 4.43 -17.71 -23.64
CA PRO A 302 4.89 -16.44 -23.06
C PRO A 302 3.74 -15.70 -22.35
N VAL A 303 4.08 -14.89 -21.34
CA VAL A 303 3.10 -14.11 -20.55
C VAL A 303 2.35 -13.08 -21.43
N SER A 304 2.94 -12.67 -22.56
CA SER A 304 2.33 -11.80 -23.57
C SER A 304 1.47 -12.60 -24.55
N LEU A 305 0.14 -12.49 -24.41
CA LEU A 305 -0.83 -12.98 -25.40
C LEU A 305 -0.82 -12.09 -26.67
N CYS A 306 0.27 -12.10 -27.44
CA CYS A 306 0.31 -11.48 -28.77
C CYS A 306 -0.05 -12.52 -29.86
N ARG A 307 -1.27 -12.36 -30.39
CA ARG A 307 -1.90 -12.76 -31.67
C ARG A 307 -1.33 -13.82 -32.65
N SER A 308 -0.22 -14.52 -32.46
CA SER A 308 0.23 -15.47 -33.51
C SER A 308 1.18 -16.61 -33.11
N SER A 309 1.43 -16.91 -31.83
CA SER A 309 2.25 -18.07 -31.48
C SER A 309 1.72 -18.81 -30.26
N LYS A 310 1.83 -20.14 -30.33
CA LYS A 310 1.33 -21.14 -29.38
C LYS A 310 1.49 -20.70 -27.92
N SER A 311 0.39 -20.50 -27.21
CA SER A 311 0.43 -20.43 -25.75
C SER A 311 0.73 -21.82 -25.20
N VAL A 312 1.78 -21.92 -24.39
CA VAL A 312 2.14 -23.13 -23.67
C VAL A 312 1.98 -22.87 -22.17
N LEU A 313 1.56 -23.88 -21.42
CA LEU A 313 1.76 -23.91 -19.98
C LEU A 313 3.18 -24.38 -19.70
N ARG A 314 3.95 -23.56 -19.01
CA ARG A 314 5.25 -23.93 -18.48
C ARG A 314 5.04 -24.58 -17.11
N ILE A 315 5.51 -25.80 -16.94
CA ILE A 315 5.52 -26.54 -15.68
C ILE A 315 6.98 -26.66 -15.25
N VAL A 316 7.32 -26.00 -14.16
CA VAL A 316 8.67 -26.03 -13.59
C VAL A 316 8.63 -26.87 -12.34
N VAL A 317 9.41 -27.94 -12.29
CA VAL A 317 9.56 -28.80 -11.11
C VAL A 317 10.97 -28.63 -10.56
N GLN A 318 11.06 -28.27 -9.29
CA GLN A 318 12.29 -27.96 -8.59
C GLN A 318 12.33 -28.58 -7.20
N GLY A 319 13.54 -28.94 -6.78
CA GLY A 319 13.86 -29.55 -5.49
C GLY A 319 13.31 -30.98 -5.35
N GLY A 320 13.82 -31.73 -4.36
CA GLY A 320 13.53 -33.16 -4.18
C GLY A 320 14.61 -34.06 -4.75
N ASN A 321 14.26 -35.30 -5.07
CA ASN A 321 15.14 -36.20 -5.83
C ASN A 321 14.98 -35.89 -7.32
N GLU A 322 16.06 -35.47 -8.00
CA GLU A 322 16.04 -35.16 -9.44
C GLU A 322 15.49 -36.31 -10.30
N LEU A 323 15.70 -37.56 -9.86
CA LEU A 323 15.16 -38.76 -10.51
C LEU A 323 13.62 -38.79 -10.55
N LYS A 324 12.95 -38.06 -9.65
CA LYS A 324 11.49 -37.94 -9.57
C LYS A 324 10.94 -36.71 -10.30
N TYR A 325 11.79 -35.81 -10.83
CA TYR A 325 11.30 -34.59 -11.48
C TYR A 325 10.45 -34.92 -12.69
N GLU A 326 10.91 -35.88 -13.51
CA GLU A 326 10.15 -36.33 -14.68
C GLU A 326 8.81 -36.94 -14.24
N GLU A 327 8.82 -37.82 -13.24
CA GLU A 327 7.60 -38.44 -12.71
C GLU A 327 6.59 -37.39 -12.20
N VAL A 328 7.05 -36.43 -11.40
CA VAL A 328 6.22 -35.36 -10.83
C VAL A 328 5.70 -34.44 -11.93
N ALA A 329 6.55 -34.04 -12.87
CA ALA A 329 6.16 -33.17 -13.98
C ALA A 329 5.14 -33.87 -14.91
N GLN A 330 5.31 -35.17 -15.16
CA GLN A 330 4.34 -35.99 -15.91
C GLN A 330 3.03 -36.20 -15.13
N LYS A 331 3.07 -36.37 -13.80
CA LYS A 331 1.85 -36.43 -12.95
C LYS A 331 1.06 -35.12 -13.01
N VAL A 332 1.73 -33.96 -12.95
CA VAL A 332 1.09 -32.64 -13.11
C VAL A 332 0.47 -32.54 -14.48
N LYS A 333 1.23 -32.89 -15.53
CA LYS A 333 0.73 -32.90 -16.90
C LYS A 333 -0.52 -33.78 -17.03
N HIS A 334 -0.50 -34.99 -16.49
CA HIS A 334 -1.64 -35.91 -16.52
C HIS A 334 -2.87 -35.35 -15.78
N LEU A 335 -2.67 -34.73 -14.61
CA LEU A 335 -3.73 -34.04 -13.88
C LEU A 335 -4.33 -32.90 -14.71
N LEU A 336 -3.49 -32.11 -15.40
CA LEU A 336 -3.94 -31.04 -16.28
C LEU A 336 -4.76 -31.59 -17.46
N GLU A 337 -4.26 -32.61 -18.16
CA GLU A 337 -4.88 -33.21 -19.34
C GLU A 337 -6.20 -33.92 -19.04
N ARG A 338 -6.18 -34.85 -18.07
CA ARG A 338 -7.32 -35.71 -17.74
C ARG A 338 -8.36 -34.98 -16.92
N ASP A 339 -7.93 -34.32 -15.85
CA ASP A 339 -8.85 -33.86 -14.83
C ASP A 339 -9.27 -32.40 -15.09
N ILE A 340 -8.40 -31.52 -15.57
CA ILE A 340 -8.75 -30.10 -15.76
C ILE A 340 -9.25 -29.81 -17.17
N PHE A 341 -8.57 -30.28 -18.21
CA PHE A 341 -9.00 -30.09 -19.60
C PHE A 341 -10.07 -31.10 -20.05
N GLY A 342 -10.27 -32.20 -19.30
CA GLY A 342 -11.34 -33.16 -19.57
C GLY A 342 -11.12 -34.01 -20.82
N PHE A 343 -9.86 -34.20 -21.25
CA PHE A 343 -9.56 -35.08 -22.38
C PHE A 343 -9.80 -36.54 -21.98
N ASN A 344 -10.85 -37.14 -22.55
CA ASN A 344 -11.17 -38.55 -22.35
C ASN A 344 -10.36 -39.36 -23.38
N PRO A 345 -9.43 -40.26 -22.99
CA PRO A 345 -8.51 -40.94 -23.91
C PRO A 345 -9.21 -41.95 -24.86
N GLY A 346 -10.54 -42.06 -24.82
CA GLY A 346 -11.33 -42.99 -25.61
C GLY A 346 -12.11 -42.38 -26.78
N CYS A 347 -12.03 -41.07 -27.06
CA CYS A 347 -12.62 -40.50 -28.27
C CYS A 347 -11.53 -40.38 -29.35
N GLU A 348 -11.70 -41.15 -30.43
CA GLU A 348 -10.75 -41.38 -31.51
C GLU A 348 -10.35 -40.09 -32.25
N THR A 349 -9.32 -39.42 -31.74
CA THR A 349 -8.26 -38.79 -32.52
C THR A 349 -7.06 -38.74 -31.60
N ASP A 350 -5.95 -39.35 -32.02
CA ASP A 350 -4.69 -39.43 -31.28
C ASP A 350 -4.35 -38.08 -30.58
N PRO A 351 -4.46 -37.98 -29.24
CA PRO A 351 -4.12 -36.76 -28.49
C PRO A 351 -2.64 -36.37 -28.68
N ALA A 352 -1.76 -37.32 -29.05
CA ALA A 352 -0.35 -37.05 -29.32
C ALA A 352 -0.13 -36.22 -30.60
N SER A 353 -1.13 -36.17 -31.50
CA SER A 353 -1.07 -35.36 -32.74
C SER A 353 -1.33 -33.87 -32.51
N PHE A 354 -2.11 -33.51 -31.48
CA PHE A 354 -2.37 -32.12 -31.08
C PHE A 354 -1.30 -31.56 -30.12
N PHE A 355 -0.70 -32.42 -29.28
CA PHE A 355 0.27 -32.04 -28.26
C PHE A 355 1.62 -32.74 -28.49
N GLN A 356 2.36 -32.27 -29.50
CA GLN A 356 3.73 -32.76 -29.71
C GLN A 356 4.63 -32.34 -28.55
N LEU A 357 5.04 -33.32 -27.73
CA LEU A 357 6.13 -33.21 -26.77
C LEU A 357 7.43 -32.88 -27.51
N LYS A 358 7.85 -31.62 -27.51
CA LYS A 358 9.27 -31.31 -27.66
C LYS A 358 9.90 -31.34 -26.28
N ALA A 359 10.48 -32.49 -25.90
CA ALA A 359 11.60 -32.46 -24.98
C ALA A 359 12.70 -31.69 -25.71
N VAL A 360 12.88 -30.40 -25.41
CA VAL A 360 14.04 -29.65 -25.93
C VAL A 360 15.26 -30.23 -25.21
N PRO A 361 16.19 -30.91 -25.91
CA PRO A 361 17.43 -31.36 -25.30
C PRO A 361 18.18 -30.13 -24.78
N LYS A 362 18.96 -30.28 -23.71
CA LYS A 362 19.81 -29.23 -23.14
C LYS A 362 20.83 -28.60 -24.13
N GLU A 363 20.87 -29.04 -25.39
CA GLU A 363 21.95 -28.78 -26.34
C GLU A 363 21.54 -28.04 -27.62
N ASN A 364 20.25 -27.71 -27.83
CA ASN A 364 19.87 -26.85 -28.96
C ASN A 364 19.51 -25.44 -28.49
N ASP A 365 20.51 -24.56 -28.56
CA ASP A 365 20.43 -23.10 -28.52
C ASP A 365 19.61 -22.50 -29.69
N ASP A 366 18.74 -23.25 -30.37
CA ASP A 366 17.93 -22.73 -31.50
C ASP A 366 16.72 -21.87 -31.05
N PHE A 367 16.64 -21.54 -29.75
CA PHE A 367 15.84 -20.42 -29.25
C PHE A 367 16.69 -19.14 -29.05
N GLU A 368 17.81 -19.03 -29.77
CA GLU A 368 18.54 -17.77 -30.02
C GLU A 368 17.57 -16.72 -30.62
N GLY A 369 16.95 -15.94 -29.74
CA GLY A 369 16.04 -14.86 -30.15
C GLY A 369 15.09 -14.35 -29.07
N ILE A 370 14.92 -15.05 -27.94
CA ILE A 370 13.96 -14.63 -26.88
C ILE A 370 14.65 -13.94 -25.69
N ASP A 371 15.95 -13.64 -25.75
CA ASP A 371 16.63 -12.87 -24.68
C ASP A 371 16.17 -11.40 -24.58
N SER A 372 15.32 -10.92 -25.50
CA SER A 372 14.87 -9.52 -25.52
C SER A 372 13.36 -9.31 -25.64
N ALA A 373 12.55 -10.37 -25.78
CA ALA A 373 11.15 -10.25 -26.25
C ALA A 373 10.07 -10.52 -25.18
N LEU A 374 10.27 -10.06 -23.93
CA LEU A 374 9.24 -10.12 -22.87
C LEU A 374 8.45 -8.81 -22.70
N CYS A 375 8.84 -7.75 -23.41
CA CYS A 375 8.06 -6.51 -23.50
C CYS A 375 7.04 -6.65 -24.64
N MET A 376 5.74 -6.46 -24.37
CA MET A 376 4.70 -6.45 -25.42
C MET A 376 4.90 -5.36 -26.49
N THR A 377 5.84 -4.45 -26.26
CA THR A 377 6.21 -3.39 -27.19
C THR A 377 7.39 -3.87 -28.04
N VAL A 378 7.12 -4.22 -29.30
CA VAL A 378 8.16 -4.57 -30.28
C VAL A 378 9.18 -3.43 -30.37
N GLY A 379 10.47 -3.72 -30.18
CA GLY A 379 11.56 -2.72 -30.18
C GLY A 379 11.84 -2.05 -28.82
N CYS A 380 11.20 -2.52 -27.74
CA CYS A 380 11.43 -2.05 -26.37
C CYS A 380 12.81 -2.48 -25.88
N GLN A 381 13.76 -1.56 -25.90
CA GLN A 381 15.13 -1.73 -25.38
C GLN A 381 15.17 -1.73 -23.83
N GLN A 382 14.29 -2.50 -23.18
CA GLN A 382 14.13 -2.56 -21.71
C GLN A 382 13.74 -1.24 -21.02
N THR A 383 13.26 -0.24 -21.77
CA THR A 383 12.94 1.09 -21.22
C THR A 383 11.53 1.21 -20.65
N CYS A 384 10.63 0.28 -20.96
CA CYS A 384 9.26 0.34 -20.43
C CYS A 384 9.21 0.00 -18.94
N SER A 385 8.15 0.43 -18.27
CA SER A 385 7.95 0.30 -16.82
C SER A 385 7.93 -1.15 -16.34
N LEU A 386 7.43 -2.08 -17.16
CA LEU A 386 7.47 -3.51 -16.85
C LEU A 386 8.89 -4.08 -16.93
N CYS A 387 9.71 -3.64 -17.90
CA CYS A 387 11.11 -4.06 -17.99
C CYS A 387 11.95 -3.48 -16.84
N ARG A 388 11.72 -2.21 -16.51
CA ARG A 388 12.36 -1.55 -15.36
C ARG A 388 11.98 -2.23 -14.04
N LEU A 389 10.69 -2.54 -13.85
CA LEU A 389 10.21 -3.28 -12.69
C LEU A 389 10.87 -4.67 -12.59
N ARG A 390 10.93 -5.38 -13.72
CA ARG A 390 11.57 -6.70 -13.81
C ARG A 390 13.01 -6.66 -13.31
N ALA A 391 13.79 -5.68 -13.75
CA ALA A 391 15.20 -5.53 -13.34
C ALA A 391 15.37 -5.22 -11.84
N LEU A 392 14.36 -4.64 -11.20
CA LEU A 392 14.39 -4.33 -9.76
C LEU A 392 13.96 -5.53 -8.90
N LEU A 393 13.01 -6.33 -9.40
CA LEU A 393 12.39 -7.43 -8.67
C LEU A 393 12.95 -8.81 -9.03
N GLU A 394 14.13 -8.85 -9.63
CA GLU A 394 14.84 -10.10 -9.88
C GLU A 394 15.10 -10.82 -8.54
N GLU A 395 14.58 -12.04 -8.40
CA GLU A 395 14.63 -12.81 -7.16
C GLU A 395 15.92 -13.61 -7.00
N ARG A 396 16.29 -13.87 -5.74
CA ARG A 396 17.31 -14.85 -5.35
C ARG A 396 16.67 -16.18 -5.00
N PHE A 397 17.33 -17.25 -5.41
CA PHE A 397 17.02 -18.63 -5.10
C PHE A 397 18.15 -19.27 -4.29
N LEU A 398 17.90 -20.46 -3.73
CA LEU A 398 18.91 -21.22 -2.98
C LEU A 398 20.25 -21.42 -3.74
N PRO A 399 20.26 -21.62 -5.08
CA PRO A 399 21.51 -21.68 -5.83
C PRO A 399 22.30 -20.37 -5.88
N ASP A 400 21.66 -19.22 -5.68
CA ASP A 400 22.35 -17.92 -5.63
C ASP A 400 23.08 -17.68 -4.30
N LEU A 401 22.84 -18.55 -3.30
CA LEU A 401 23.48 -18.49 -2.00
C LEU A 401 24.81 -19.25 -2.01
N ASP A 402 25.75 -18.79 -1.18
CA ASP A 402 26.96 -19.54 -0.86
C ASP A 402 26.61 -20.97 -0.39
N SER A 403 27.48 -21.93 -0.71
CA SER A 403 27.25 -23.35 -0.41
C SER A 403 27.01 -23.63 1.08
N ALA A 404 27.69 -22.91 2.00
CA ALA A 404 27.51 -23.06 3.44
C ALA A 404 26.17 -22.46 3.89
N LEU A 405 25.82 -21.26 3.41
CA LEU A 405 24.52 -20.64 3.70
C LEU A 405 23.36 -21.47 3.14
N ARG A 406 23.48 -21.99 1.92
CA ARG A 406 22.52 -22.91 1.32
C ARG A 406 22.28 -24.13 2.21
N SER A 407 23.35 -24.70 2.76
CA SER A 407 23.27 -25.82 3.70
C SER A 407 22.55 -25.44 5.00
N VAL A 408 22.80 -24.23 5.53
CA VAL A 408 22.11 -23.69 6.70
C VAL A 408 20.61 -23.53 6.44
N VAL A 409 20.22 -22.85 5.36
CA VAL A 409 18.81 -22.64 5.00
C VAL A 409 18.08 -23.98 4.83
N GLN A 410 18.71 -24.96 4.19
CA GLN A 410 18.15 -26.31 4.02
C GLN A 410 17.92 -27.07 5.33
N ARG A 411 18.69 -26.77 6.39
CA ARG A 411 18.51 -27.37 7.72
C ARG A 411 17.49 -26.59 8.57
N ALA A 412 17.56 -25.26 8.49
CA ALA A 412 16.67 -24.32 9.18
C ALA A 412 15.20 -24.48 8.78
N ALA A 413 14.96 -24.83 7.52
CA ALA A 413 13.64 -25.00 6.96
C ALA A 413 13.07 -26.40 7.19
N ILE A 414 11.78 -26.52 7.54
CA ILE A 414 11.07 -27.81 7.65
C ILE A 414 10.89 -28.43 6.26
N PHE A 415 10.61 -27.62 5.23
CA PHE A 415 10.59 -28.09 3.84
C PHE A 415 11.97 -28.13 3.19
N GLY A 416 13.04 -27.73 3.89
CA GLY A 416 14.41 -27.82 3.42
C GLY A 416 14.68 -27.11 2.10
N ARG A 417 14.96 -27.88 1.02
CA ARG A 417 15.36 -27.39 -0.32
C ARG A 417 14.30 -26.54 -1.04
N HIS A 418 13.10 -26.39 -0.49
CA HIS A 418 12.00 -25.66 -1.11
C HIS A 418 11.77 -24.28 -0.54
N THR A 419 12.43 -23.98 0.58
CA THR A 419 12.21 -22.73 1.31
C THR A 419 13.01 -21.63 0.65
N ARG A 420 12.32 -20.52 0.38
CA ARG A 420 12.88 -19.36 -0.30
C ARG A 420 13.28 -18.30 0.73
N PRO A 421 14.33 -17.52 0.46
CA PRO A 421 14.58 -16.31 1.22
C PRO A 421 13.38 -15.36 1.14
N ALA A 422 13.01 -14.79 2.28
CA ALA A 422 11.93 -13.82 2.42
C ALA A 422 12.48 -12.39 2.61
N GLY A 423 11.57 -11.42 2.66
CA GLY A 423 11.89 -10.02 2.97
C GLY A 423 12.96 -9.41 2.06
N SER A 424 13.92 -8.69 2.65
CA SER A 424 15.00 -8.04 1.92
C SER A 424 15.96 -9.00 1.21
N PHE A 425 16.08 -10.24 1.69
CA PHE A 425 17.00 -11.21 1.11
C PHE A 425 16.49 -11.75 -0.25
N ARG A 426 15.18 -11.66 -0.49
CA ARG A 426 14.49 -12.12 -1.72
C ARG A 426 15.01 -11.49 -3.01
N PHE A 427 15.45 -10.23 -3.02
CA PHE A 427 15.70 -9.49 -4.27
C PHE A 427 17.18 -9.26 -4.54
N LYS A 428 17.67 -9.58 -5.75
CA LYS A 428 19.07 -9.35 -6.19
C LYS A 428 19.48 -7.88 -6.14
N ALA A 429 18.53 -6.97 -6.30
CA ALA A 429 18.75 -5.53 -6.17
C ALA A 429 19.25 -5.11 -4.77
N MET A 430 19.03 -5.92 -3.73
CA MET A 430 19.51 -5.67 -2.37
C MET A 430 20.90 -6.24 -2.15
N LYS A 431 21.96 -5.48 -2.46
CA LYS A 431 23.35 -5.98 -2.42
C LYS A 431 23.84 -6.37 -1.02
N TYR A 432 23.42 -5.64 0.01
CA TYR A 432 23.88 -5.84 1.39
C TYR A 432 22.71 -6.17 2.34
N PRO A 433 22.13 -7.38 2.25
CA PRO A 433 21.08 -7.79 3.19
C PRO A 433 21.71 -8.09 4.57
N GLY A 434 21.05 -7.64 5.64
CA GLY A 434 21.56 -7.72 7.02
C GLY A 434 21.26 -9.02 7.76
N ASP A 435 20.13 -9.64 7.43
CA ASP A 435 19.51 -10.77 8.10
C ASP A 435 18.98 -11.76 7.06
N VAL A 436 19.06 -13.07 7.35
CA VAL A 436 18.51 -14.12 6.49
C VAL A 436 17.15 -14.52 7.02
N ASP A 437 16.10 -13.98 6.42
CA ASP A 437 14.72 -14.32 6.76
C ASP A 437 14.18 -15.46 5.88
N LEU A 438 13.51 -16.41 6.51
CA LEU A 438 12.72 -17.48 5.88
C LEU A 438 11.29 -17.42 6.41
N GLU A 439 10.32 -17.80 5.58
CA GLU A 439 8.92 -17.93 5.98
C GLU A 439 8.34 -19.22 5.37
N GLU A 440 7.74 -20.06 6.22
CA GLU A 440 7.15 -21.35 5.83
C GLU A 440 5.71 -21.47 6.33
N TYR A 441 4.85 -22.04 5.46
CA TYR A 441 3.47 -22.36 5.79
C TYR A 441 3.26 -23.88 5.84
N LEU A 442 2.96 -24.40 7.02
CA LEU A 442 2.77 -25.82 7.30
C LEU A 442 1.26 -26.13 7.30
N ALA A 443 0.85 -27.16 6.58
CA ALA A 443 -0.51 -27.69 6.63
C ALA A 443 -0.47 -29.16 7.08
N ILE A 444 -1.13 -29.47 8.20
CA ILE A 444 -1.08 -30.76 8.88
C ILE A 444 -2.41 -31.49 8.68
N ASP A 445 -2.38 -32.71 8.17
CA ASP A 445 -3.57 -33.57 8.11
C ASP A 445 -3.75 -34.25 9.47
N ALA A 446 -4.90 -34.03 10.11
CA ALA A 446 -5.19 -34.57 11.43
C ALA A 446 -6.70 -34.70 11.65
N ASN A 447 -7.12 -35.65 12.49
CA ASN A 447 -8.53 -35.83 12.82
C ASN A 447 -9.05 -34.83 13.86
N SER A 448 -8.13 -34.13 14.55
CA SER A 448 -8.41 -33.11 15.55
C SER A 448 -7.30 -32.06 15.64
N ARG A 449 -7.65 -30.90 16.23
CA ARG A 449 -6.69 -29.84 16.57
C ARG A 449 -5.56 -30.34 17.47
N ASP A 450 -5.88 -31.21 18.43
CA ASP A 450 -4.91 -31.72 19.39
C ASP A 450 -3.86 -32.64 18.73
N GLU A 451 -4.32 -33.49 17.82
CA GLU A 451 -3.46 -34.33 16.97
C GLU A 451 -2.58 -33.48 16.06
N ALA A 452 -3.12 -32.42 15.44
CA ALA A 452 -2.35 -31.50 14.62
C ALA A 452 -1.25 -30.76 15.40
N LEU A 453 -1.56 -30.28 16.62
CA LEU A 453 -0.58 -29.65 17.51
C LEU A 453 0.53 -30.64 17.89
N THR A 454 0.13 -31.87 18.20
CA THR A 454 1.07 -32.94 18.58
C THR A 454 2.03 -33.23 17.43
N GLU A 455 1.53 -33.34 16.21
CA GLU A 455 2.33 -33.57 15.01
C GLU A 455 3.23 -32.36 14.67
N LEU A 456 2.73 -31.14 14.89
CA LEU A 456 3.54 -29.92 14.73
C LEU A 456 4.71 -29.90 15.72
N CYS A 457 4.45 -30.18 16.99
CA CYS A 457 5.48 -30.27 18.03
C CYS A 457 6.51 -31.33 17.65
N ARG A 458 6.06 -32.53 17.26
CA ARG A 458 6.94 -33.62 16.84
C ARG A 458 7.82 -33.22 15.65
N THR A 459 7.26 -32.51 14.67
CA THR A 459 7.99 -32.02 13.48
C THR A 459 9.08 -31.02 13.88
N ILE A 460 8.73 -30.04 14.73
CA ILE A 460 9.67 -29.05 15.26
C ILE A 460 10.79 -29.73 16.05
N GLN A 461 10.45 -30.65 16.95
CA GLN A 461 11.42 -31.40 17.76
C GLN A 461 12.36 -32.24 16.91
N THR A 462 11.81 -32.92 15.89
CA THR A 462 12.61 -33.76 14.97
C THR A 462 13.57 -32.90 14.15
N GLN A 463 13.08 -31.79 13.59
CA GLN A 463 13.88 -30.95 12.69
C GLN A 463 14.94 -30.13 13.46
N TYR A 464 14.56 -29.55 14.60
CA TYR A 464 15.40 -28.59 15.30
C TYR A 464 16.18 -29.17 16.47
N GLY A 465 15.84 -30.39 16.91
CA GLY A 465 16.54 -31.05 18.00
C GLY A 465 18.03 -31.23 17.74
N ASN A 466 18.42 -31.65 16.53
CA ASN A 466 19.82 -31.92 16.17
C ASN A 466 20.39 -30.93 15.15
N ILE A 467 19.90 -29.69 15.16
CA ILE A 467 20.28 -28.72 14.13
C ILE A 467 21.76 -28.32 14.27
N THR A 468 22.26 -28.23 15.50
CA THR A 468 23.66 -27.88 15.82
C THR A 468 24.61 -29.06 15.54
N GLY A 469 25.59 -28.88 14.65
CA GLY A 469 26.68 -29.85 14.41
C GLY A 469 26.58 -30.75 13.17
N ALA A 470 25.49 -30.65 12.38
CA ALA A 470 25.34 -31.46 11.16
C ALA A 470 25.90 -30.72 9.92
N GLY A 471 26.85 -31.32 9.18
CA GLY A 471 27.21 -30.90 7.81
C GLY A 471 28.31 -29.84 7.68
N GLY A 472 29.25 -29.76 8.61
CA GLY A 472 30.52 -29.03 8.44
C GLY A 472 30.46 -27.50 8.49
N VAL A 473 29.29 -26.92 8.77
CA VAL A 473 29.10 -25.47 8.98
C VAL A 473 28.88 -25.20 10.46
N GLU A 474 29.58 -24.22 11.00
CA GLU A 474 29.44 -23.77 12.38
C GLU A 474 28.11 -23.04 12.57
N MET A 475 27.18 -23.67 13.28
CA MET A 475 25.79 -23.22 13.42
C MET A 475 25.25 -23.56 14.81
N PHE A 476 24.59 -22.58 15.41
CA PHE A 476 24.09 -22.64 16.78
C PHE A 476 22.62 -22.23 16.85
N PHE A 477 21.95 -22.79 17.84
CA PHE A 477 20.56 -22.46 18.15
C PHE A 477 20.50 -21.16 18.95
N GLY A 478 19.84 -20.13 18.41
CA GLY A 478 19.69 -18.82 19.08
C GLY A 478 18.43 -18.71 19.92
N GLY A 479 17.39 -19.47 19.59
CA GLY A 479 16.16 -19.54 20.37
C GLY A 479 14.96 -19.92 19.52
N PHE A 480 13.97 -20.55 20.14
CA PHE A 480 12.66 -20.75 19.53
C PHE A 480 11.64 -19.95 20.30
N LYS A 481 10.74 -19.26 19.61
CA LYS A 481 9.72 -18.39 20.18
C LYS A 481 8.34 -18.78 19.65
N ALA A 482 7.38 -18.91 20.55
CA ALA A 482 6.00 -19.29 20.29
C ALA A 482 5.14 -18.82 21.47
N GLY A 483 3.94 -18.32 21.22
CA GLY A 483 3.06 -17.86 22.30
C GLY A 483 3.53 -16.64 23.12
N PHE A 484 2.75 -16.22 24.13
CA PHE A 484 3.03 -15.08 25.01
C PHE A 484 2.96 -15.46 26.49
N GLU A 485 3.65 -14.70 27.35
CA GLU A 485 3.50 -14.84 28.81
C GLU A 485 2.07 -14.52 29.29
N PRO A 486 1.46 -15.37 30.14
CA PRO A 486 0.10 -15.18 30.65
C PRO A 486 -0.13 -13.91 31.46
N THR A 487 0.92 -13.32 32.05
CA THR A 487 0.85 -12.15 32.94
C THR A 487 0.79 -10.81 32.21
N SER A 488 0.82 -10.81 30.87
CA SER A 488 0.87 -9.60 30.04
C SER A 488 -0.48 -8.91 29.79
N GLU A 489 -1.55 -9.28 30.51
CA GLU A 489 -2.89 -8.68 30.37
C GLU A 489 -3.03 -7.26 30.98
N CYS A 490 -1.98 -6.69 31.56
CA CYS A 490 -1.99 -5.28 31.96
C CYS A 490 -1.94 -4.35 30.73
N SER A 491 -2.97 -3.52 30.57
CA SER A 491 -3.09 -2.52 29.51
C SER A 491 -1.83 -1.64 29.41
N GLY A 492 -0.98 -1.91 28.42
CA GLY A 492 0.23 -1.12 28.13
C GLY A 492 1.56 -1.88 28.22
N ALA A 493 1.60 -3.11 28.74
CA ALA A 493 2.83 -3.92 28.74
C ALA A 493 3.05 -4.58 27.35
N LYS A 494 4.29 -4.54 26.84
CA LYS A 494 4.68 -5.28 25.62
C LYS A 494 4.51 -6.78 25.92
N LYS A 495 3.64 -7.48 25.18
CA LYS A 495 3.51 -8.94 25.30
C LYS A 495 4.84 -9.59 24.89
N GLU A 496 5.55 -10.18 25.84
CA GLU A 496 6.80 -10.91 25.58
C GLU A 496 6.49 -12.34 25.14
N TYR A 497 7.26 -12.83 24.17
CA TYR A 497 7.14 -14.19 23.67
C TYR A 497 7.72 -15.16 24.69
N LEU A 498 7.08 -16.31 24.86
CA LEU A 498 7.74 -17.44 25.52
C LEU A 498 8.92 -17.87 24.64
N SER A 499 10.02 -18.26 25.27
CA SER A 499 11.25 -18.68 24.59
C SER A 499 11.70 -20.05 25.07
N TRP A 500 12.16 -20.87 24.14
CA TRP A 500 12.67 -22.22 24.38
C TRP A 500 14.12 -22.30 23.93
N THR A 501 14.95 -22.93 24.76
CA THR A 501 16.28 -23.37 24.37
C THR A 501 16.20 -24.65 23.53
N GLN A 502 17.30 -25.01 22.87
CA GLN A 502 17.36 -26.28 22.14
C GLN A 502 17.13 -27.49 23.06
N GLN A 503 17.65 -27.45 24.29
CA GLN A 503 17.41 -28.49 25.29
C GLN A 503 15.93 -28.58 25.66
N ASN A 504 15.22 -27.46 25.82
CA ASN A 504 13.79 -27.47 26.12
C ASN A 504 12.97 -28.10 24.98
N ILE A 505 13.41 -27.95 23.73
CA ILE A 505 12.79 -28.62 22.57
C ILE A 505 13.11 -30.12 22.57
N LEU A 506 14.36 -30.49 22.86
CA LEU A 506 14.84 -31.88 22.89
C LEU A 506 14.29 -32.68 24.08
N CYS A 507 13.96 -32.02 25.19
CA CYS A 507 13.51 -32.66 26.41
C CYS A 507 12.16 -33.34 26.17
N SER A 508 12.14 -34.67 26.27
CA SER A 508 10.98 -35.53 26.04
C SER A 508 10.11 -35.69 27.29
N SER A 509 10.28 -34.81 28.30
CA SER A 509 9.38 -34.81 29.44
C SER A 509 7.97 -34.50 28.94
N THR A 510 6.97 -35.22 29.46
CA THR A 510 5.56 -34.98 29.13
C THR A 510 5.15 -33.54 29.47
N GLU A 511 5.76 -32.92 30.49
CA GLU A 511 5.48 -31.56 30.90
C GLU A 511 6.00 -30.51 29.89
N ASP A 512 7.23 -30.67 29.36
CA ASP A 512 7.81 -29.72 28.40
C ASP A 512 7.11 -29.79 27.03
N THR A 513 6.76 -31.00 26.60
CA THR A 513 6.01 -31.19 25.34
C THR A 513 4.61 -30.61 25.45
N GLU A 514 3.93 -30.81 26.57
CA GLU A 514 2.62 -30.18 26.82
C GLU A 514 2.73 -28.66 26.99
N ALA A 515 3.81 -28.13 27.57
CA ALA A 515 4.04 -26.69 27.66
C ALA A 515 4.27 -26.05 26.27
N LEU A 516 5.06 -26.68 25.40
CA LEU A 516 5.26 -26.22 24.01
C LEU A 516 3.96 -26.31 23.20
N LYS A 517 3.26 -27.44 23.32
CA LYS A 517 1.95 -27.67 22.70
C LYS A 517 0.92 -26.62 23.16
N LYS A 518 0.90 -26.32 24.45
CA LYS A 518 0.09 -25.27 25.07
C LYS A 518 0.49 -23.89 24.56
N ALA A 519 1.77 -23.57 24.43
CA ALA A 519 2.18 -22.26 23.92
C ALA A 519 1.85 -22.06 22.42
N LEU A 520 2.04 -23.09 21.60
CA LEU A 520 1.58 -23.11 20.21
C LEU A 520 0.05 -23.02 20.12
N GLY A 521 -0.65 -23.64 21.07
CA GLY A 521 -2.11 -23.70 21.14
C GLY A 521 -2.82 -22.46 21.72
N GLU A 522 -2.28 -21.86 22.78
CA GLU A 522 -2.89 -20.78 23.60
C GLU A 522 -2.30 -19.41 23.29
N GLY A 523 -0.99 -19.33 23.03
CA GLY A 523 -0.28 -18.07 22.99
C GLY A 523 -0.42 -17.30 21.66
N HIS A 524 -1.17 -17.83 20.71
CA HIS A 524 -1.48 -17.14 19.47
C HIS A 524 -2.84 -17.61 18.96
N HIS A 525 -3.71 -16.66 18.60
CA HIS A 525 -4.73 -16.89 17.57
C HIS A 525 -4.11 -17.22 16.19
N THR A 526 -2.81 -17.54 16.11
CA THR A 526 -1.98 -17.60 14.90
C THR A 526 -1.02 -18.79 14.68
N TRP A 527 -0.93 -19.80 15.56
CA TRP A 527 0.01 -20.96 15.45
C TRP A 527 1.34 -20.60 14.75
N THR A 528 1.95 -19.51 15.24
CA THR A 528 3.14 -18.91 14.64
C THR A 528 4.31 -19.19 15.56
N ALA A 529 5.40 -19.68 14.99
CA ALA A 529 6.65 -19.86 15.69
C ALA A 529 7.80 -19.19 14.94
N LYS A 530 8.82 -18.78 15.69
CA LYS A 530 10.04 -18.18 15.16
C LYS A 530 11.23 -18.99 15.66
N LEU A 531 12.06 -19.48 14.76
CA LEU A 531 13.36 -20.06 15.07
C LEU A 531 14.46 -19.07 14.71
N ASP A 532 15.28 -18.71 15.69
CA ASP A 532 16.47 -17.90 15.54
C ASP A 532 17.71 -18.80 15.61
N MET A 533 18.61 -18.68 14.65
CA MET A 533 19.88 -19.43 14.58
C MET A 533 21.04 -18.49 14.30
N PHE A 534 22.23 -18.87 14.75
CA PHE A 534 23.47 -18.18 14.42
C PHE A 534 24.32 -19.09 13.55
N ALA A 535 24.70 -18.64 12.36
CA ALA A 535 25.51 -19.44 11.45
C ALA A 535 26.71 -18.66 10.92
N LYS A 536 27.90 -19.27 10.95
CA LYS A 536 29.10 -18.68 10.38
C LYS A 536 29.21 -19.01 8.90
N VAL A 537 28.87 -18.05 8.05
CA VAL A 537 28.74 -18.27 6.61
C VAL A 537 29.17 -17.04 5.82
N LYS A 538 29.37 -17.22 4.50
CA LYS A 538 29.31 -16.13 3.54
C LYS A 538 27.88 -16.00 3.02
N LEU A 539 27.48 -14.81 2.59
CA LEU A 539 26.16 -14.64 1.99
C LEU A 539 26.12 -15.09 0.52
N PHE A 540 27.13 -14.70 -0.24
CA PHE A 540 27.19 -14.91 -1.69
C PHE A 540 28.54 -15.55 -2.07
N GLU A 541 28.50 -16.41 -3.08
CA GLU A 541 29.66 -17.19 -3.55
C GLU A 541 30.75 -16.30 -4.17
N ASP A 542 30.34 -15.18 -4.78
CA ASP A 542 31.20 -14.15 -5.37
C ASP A 542 31.66 -13.08 -4.37
N SER A 543 31.27 -13.19 -3.10
CA SER A 543 31.68 -12.22 -2.07
C SER A 543 33.12 -12.45 -1.61
N GLU A 544 33.94 -11.40 -1.69
CA GLU A 544 35.28 -11.35 -1.09
C GLU A 544 35.26 -11.33 0.45
N GLU A 545 34.08 -11.40 1.07
CA GLU A 545 33.92 -11.40 2.52
C GLU A 545 34.41 -12.69 3.17
N THR A 546 35.01 -12.54 4.35
CA THR A 546 35.32 -13.64 5.25
C THR A 546 34.01 -14.18 5.87
N PRO A 547 33.89 -15.51 6.06
CA PRO A 547 32.75 -16.07 6.76
C PRO A 547 32.62 -15.46 8.15
N ARG A 548 31.40 -15.07 8.51
CA ARG A 548 31.08 -14.43 9.79
C ARG A 548 29.72 -14.90 10.30
N TYR A 549 29.43 -14.66 11.57
CA TYR A 549 28.10 -14.99 12.09
C TYR A 549 27.00 -14.09 11.51
N PHE A 550 25.94 -14.74 11.06
CA PHE A 550 24.66 -14.13 10.70
C PHE A 550 23.54 -14.75 11.54
N GLU A 551 22.57 -13.94 11.91
CA GLU A 551 21.27 -14.42 12.39
C GLU A 551 20.44 -14.92 11.19
N VAL A 552 20.02 -16.18 11.26
CA VAL A 552 19.08 -16.81 10.33
C VAL A 552 17.78 -17.03 11.06
N THR A 553 16.71 -16.38 10.60
CA THR A 553 15.38 -16.47 11.17
C THR A 553 14.49 -17.32 10.27
N ASN A 554 13.77 -18.29 10.84
CA ASN A 554 12.69 -18.99 10.16
C ASN A 554 11.35 -18.76 10.87
N VAL A 555 10.39 -18.17 10.16
CA VAL A 555 9.02 -17.96 10.64
C VAL A 555 8.13 -19.09 10.12
N LEU A 556 7.62 -19.89 11.04
CA LEU A 556 6.68 -20.98 10.76
C LEU A 556 5.25 -20.51 11.03
N ARG A 557 4.35 -20.80 10.09
CA ARG A 557 2.91 -20.61 10.25
C ARG A 557 2.20 -21.91 9.97
N ALA A 558 1.39 -22.40 10.91
CA ALA A 558 0.76 -23.71 10.78
C ALA A 558 -0.77 -23.64 10.71
N GLY A 559 -1.33 -24.50 9.85
CA GLY A 559 -2.74 -24.81 9.71
C GLY A 559 -2.97 -26.32 9.78
N TRP A 560 -4.21 -26.77 9.98
CA TRP A 560 -4.56 -28.19 9.91
C TRP A 560 -5.85 -28.44 9.13
N PHE A 561 -6.05 -29.65 8.66
CA PHE A 561 -7.28 -30.08 8.00
C PHE A 561 -7.61 -31.52 8.37
N LYS A 562 -8.88 -31.90 8.22
CA LYS A 562 -9.37 -33.26 8.47
C LYS A 562 -9.83 -33.89 7.17
N GLY A 563 -8.97 -34.64 6.49
CA GLY A 563 -9.29 -35.29 5.23
C GLY A 563 -9.90 -34.32 4.19
N PRO A 564 -11.16 -34.51 3.74
CA PRO A 564 -11.88 -33.59 2.86
C PRO A 564 -12.03 -32.14 3.29
N GLN A 565 -11.80 -31.86 4.57
CA GLN A 565 -12.30 -30.63 5.16
C GLN A 565 -11.44 -29.43 4.80
N PRO A 566 -12.05 -28.23 4.83
CA PRO A 566 -11.31 -26.99 4.84
C PRO A 566 -10.06 -27.02 5.71
N ILE A 567 -8.93 -26.49 5.20
CA ILE A 567 -7.81 -26.12 6.07
C ILE A 567 -8.41 -25.17 7.09
N GLN A 568 -8.51 -25.65 8.31
CA GLN A 568 -8.87 -24.88 9.48
C GLN A 568 -7.58 -24.13 9.84
N PRO A 569 -7.46 -22.84 9.45
CA PRO A 569 -6.42 -22.04 10.03
C PRO A 569 -6.63 -22.06 11.53
N ILE A 570 -5.60 -22.41 12.27
CA ILE A 570 -5.54 -21.99 13.67
C ILE A 570 -4.88 -20.61 13.76
N SER A 571 -4.66 -19.99 12.59
CA SER A 571 -4.17 -18.65 12.45
C SER A 571 -5.03 -17.68 11.68
N ASP A 572 -5.34 -16.55 12.31
CA ASP A 572 -5.74 -15.40 11.52
C ASP A 572 -4.58 -15.02 10.59
N GLU A 573 -4.76 -15.23 9.29
CA GLU A 573 -3.81 -14.74 8.30
C GLU A 573 -3.75 -13.23 8.43
N LYS A 574 -2.62 -12.72 8.91
CA LYS A 574 -2.36 -11.29 8.85
C LYS A 574 -2.18 -10.91 7.39
N ASP A 575 -3.00 -9.98 6.92
CA ASP A 575 -2.81 -9.35 5.62
C ASP A 575 -1.37 -8.80 5.56
N PHE A 576 -0.61 -9.27 4.57
CA PHE A 576 0.78 -8.86 4.34
C PHE A 576 0.90 -7.33 4.27
N LEU A 577 0.02 -6.66 3.52
CA LEU A 577 0.05 -5.21 3.40
C LEU A 577 -0.26 -4.54 4.73
N GLN A 578 -1.25 -5.03 5.47
CA GLN A 578 -1.56 -4.48 6.79
C GLN A 578 -0.37 -4.61 7.76
N SER A 579 0.35 -5.73 7.71
CA SER A 579 1.56 -5.94 8.51
C SER A 579 2.68 -4.98 8.11
N VAL A 580 2.93 -4.84 6.80
CA VAL A 580 3.94 -3.92 6.27
C VAL A 580 3.59 -2.47 6.57
N GLU A 581 2.35 -2.04 6.41
CA GLU A 581 1.87 -0.69 6.72
C GLU A 581 1.99 -0.38 8.21
N LYS A 582 1.63 -1.32 9.09
CA LYS A 582 1.84 -1.16 10.54
C LYS A 582 3.32 -0.97 10.87
N ASN A 583 4.21 -1.74 10.23
CA ASN A 583 5.64 -1.58 10.41
C ASN A 583 6.16 -0.24 9.87
N LEU A 584 5.67 0.22 8.71
CA LEU A 584 6.01 1.53 8.16
C LEU A 584 5.61 2.66 9.12
N ALA A 585 4.38 2.65 9.62
CA ALA A 585 3.91 3.63 10.61
C ALA A 585 4.70 3.58 11.92
N LYS A 586 5.08 2.38 12.36
CA LYS A 586 5.93 2.18 13.53
C LYS A 586 7.32 2.77 13.33
N PHE A 587 7.97 2.47 12.21
CA PHE A 587 9.36 2.88 11.92
C PHE A 587 9.50 4.33 11.42
N SER A 588 8.39 4.99 11.08
CA SER A 588 8.33 6.43 10.83
C SER A 588 7.88 7.25 12.05
N GLY A 589 7.36 6.60 13.10
CA GLY A 589 6.73 7.24 14.25
C GLY A 589 7.28 6.80 15.60
N GLU A 590 6.64 5.81 16.22
CA GLU A 590 6.90 5.39 17.61
C GLU A 590 8.34 4.89 17.84
N GLU A 591 8.83 4.04 16.93
CA GLU A 591 10.15 3.41 17.02
C GLU A 591 10.95 3.70 15.73
N PRO A 592 11.43 4.94 15.52
CA PRO A 592 11.99 5.37 14.25
C PRO A 592 13.20 4.52 13.85
N ASN A 593 13.23 3.98 12.64
CA ASN A 593 14.38 3.23 12.12
C ASN A 593 14.41 3.31 10.60
N ALA A 594 15.30 4.13 10.06
CA ALA A 594 15.35 4.45 8.64
C ALA A 594 15.61 3.21 7.76
N MET A 595 16.53 2.32 8.16
CA MET A 595 16.82 1.12 7.36
C MET A 595 15.67 0.12 7.36
N LYS A 596 15.05 -0.14 8.52
CA LYS A 596 13.85 -1.00 8.60
C LYS A 596 12.69 -0.38 7.82
N TYR A 597 12.51 0.94 7.88
CA TYR A 597 11.52 1.64 7.06
C TYR A 597 11.78 1.46 5.56
N VAL A 598 13.01 1.66 5.09
CA VAL A 598 13.41 1.46 3.68
C VAL A 598 13.12 0.03 3.21
N LYS A 599 13.49 -0.99 4.00
CA LYS A 599 13.21 -2.40 3.67
C LYS A 599 11.71 -2.67 3.54
N ARG A 600 10.89 -2.18 4.49
CA ARG A 600 9.42 -2.35 4.44
C ARG A 600 8.78 -1.55 3.32
N LEU A 601 9.32 -0.40 2.98
CA LEU A 601 8.83 0.43 1.88
C LEU A 601 9.11 -0.25 0.54
N TRP A 602 10.29 -0.86 0.39
CA TRP A 602 10.60 -1.71 -0.75
C TRP A 602 9.62 -2.88 -0.86
N GLU A 603 9.40 -3.63 0.22
CA GLU A 603 8.45 -4.75 0.25
C GLU A 603 7.04 -4.33 -0.17
N ARG A 604 6.55 -3.20 0.35
CA ARG A 604 5.24 -2.63 -0.03
C ARG A 604 5.20 -2.30 -1.52
N SER A 605 6.18 -1.53 -2.01
CA SER A 605 6.18 -1.06 -3.40
C SER A 605 6.42 -2.19 -4.39
N ALA A 606 7.25 -3.18 -4.05
CA ALA A 606 7.40 -4.41 -4.82
C ALA A 606 6.05 -5.16 -4.89
N TYR A 607 5.42 -5.40 -3.75
CA TYR A 607 4.13 -6.11 -3.69
C TYR A 607 3.04 -5.45 -4.54
N LEU A 608 2.94 -4.11 -4.47
CA LEU A 608 1.95 -3.33 -5.22
C LEU A 608 2.28 -3.25 -6.72
N ALA A 609 3.55 -3.01 -7.07
CA ALA A 609 3.99 -2.92 -8.46
C ALA A 609 3.88 -4.26 -9.20
N GLU A 610 4.21 -5.39 -8.54
CA GLU A 610 4.02 -6.75 -9.08
C GLU A 610 2.57 -7.04 -9.47
N ARG A 611 1.62 -6.29 -8.90
CA ARG A 611 0.17 -6.45 -9.10
C ARG A 611 -0.43 -5.32 -9.95
N GLY A 612 0.41 -4.45 -10.52
CA GLY A 612 -0.01 -3.36 -11.41
C GLY A 612 -0.58 -2.12 -10.72
N PHE A 613 -0.60 -2.07 -9.39
CA PHE A 613 -1.15 -0.92 -8.66
C PHE A 613 -0.20 0.26 -8.72
N ASP A 614 -0.65 1.36 -9.33
CA ASP A 614 0.11 2.60 -9.47
C ASP A 614 1.56 2.32 -9.91
N LEU A 615 1.67 1.51 -10.97
CA LEU A 615 2.93 0.92 -11.41
C LEU A 615 4.06 1.96 -11.49
N GLU A 616 3.85 3.11 -12.15
CA GLU A 616 4.87 4.15 -12.26
C GLU A 616 5.32 4.71 -10.92
N TRP A 617 4.39 4.88 -9.98
CA TRP A 617 4.70 5.43 -8.66
C TRP A 617 5.51 4.45 -7.82
N ASN A 618 5.03 3.21 -7.72
CA ASN A 618 5.74 2.17 -6.97
C ASN A 618 7.08 1.83 -7.64
N LEU A 619 7.15 1.87 -8.97
CA LEU A 619 8.40 1.76 -9.70
C LEU A 619 9.35 2.91 -9.35
N SER A 620 8.87 4.15 -9.31
CA SER A 620 9.68 5.32 -8.92
C SER A 620 10.23 5.19 -7.49
N ILE A 621 9.44 4.66 -6.56
CA ILE A 621 9.91 4.35 -5.20
C ILE A 621 11.00 3.28 -5.22
N LEU A 622 10.80 2.17 -5.94
CA LEU A 622 11.80 1.10 -6.05
C LEU A 622 13.10 1.60 -6.70
N GLU A 623 12.99 2.38 -7.78
CA GLU A 623 14.12 3.02 -8.47
C GLU A 623 14.87 3.98 -7.52
N ALA A 624 14.15 4.75 -6.70
CA ALA A 624 14.75 5.63 -5.70
C ALA A 624 15.43 4.86 -4.54
N LEU A 625 14.85 3.75 -4.09
CA LEU A 625 15.40 2.95 -2.99
C LEU A 625 16.60 2.10 -3.41
N ARG A 626 16.66 1.64 -4.66
CA ARG A 626 17.72 0.74 -5.16
C ARG A 626 19.13 1.27 -4.88
N PRO A 627 19.49 2.53 -5.19
CA PRO A 627 20.82 3.06 -4.87
C PRO A 627 21.16 2.97 -3.38
N LEU A 628 20.20 3.20 -2.49
CA LEU A 628 20.43 3.14 -1.04
C LEU A 628 20.75 1.72 -0.56
N LEU A 629 20.09 0.71 -1.14
CA LEU A 629 20.30 -0.70 -0.81
C LEU A 629 21.62 -1.26 -1.36
N GLY A 630 22.25 -0.55 -2.30
CA GLY A 630 23.60 -0.83 -2.81
C GLY A 630 24.69 0.12 -2.29
N HIS A 631 24.35 1.03 -1.37
CA HIS A 631 25.25 2.05 -0.84
C HIS A 631 26.08 1.52 0.34
N TRP A 632 27.22 2.15 0.64
CA TRP A 632 28.10 1.75 1.77
C TRP A 632 27.39 1.80 3.13
N VAL A 633 26.34 2.61 3.26
CA VAL A 633 25.51 2.69 4.48
C VAL A 633 24.71 1.40 4.71
N ALA A 634 24.31 0.70 3.64
CA ALA A 634 23.65 -0.59 3.76
C ALA A 634 24.64 -1.68 4.20
N GLU A 635 25.88 -1.63 3.70
CA GLU A 635 26.98 -2.47 4.19
C GLU A 635 27.30 -2.16 5.66
N LEU A 636 27.35 -0.88 6.06
CA LEU A 636 27.54 -0.50 7.47
C LEU A 636 26.42 -1.05 8.36
N ASN A 637 25.15 -0.98 7.92
CA ASN A 637 24.03 -1.59 8.63
C ASN A 637 24.19 -3.12 8.75
N GLN A 638 24.72 -3.75 7.72
CA GLN A 638 25.01 -5.19 7.72
C GLN A 638 26.09 -5.56 8.75
N VAL A 639 27.08 -4.68 8.94
CA VAL A 639 28.12 -4.83 9.97
C VAL A 639 27.56 -4.51 11.35
N ALA A 640 26.67 -3.52 11.49
CA ALA A 640 25.96 -3.27 12.76
C ALA A 640 25.13 -4.48 13.20
N ALA A 641 24.43 -5.14 12.25
CA ALA A 641 23.73 -6.41 12.49
C ALA A 641 24.69 -7.56 12.88
N HIS A 642 25.94 -7.54 12.41
CA HIS A 642 26.98 -8.47 12.87
C HIS A 642 27.28 -8.26 14.36
N VAL A 643 27.43 -7.00 14.80
CA VAL A 643 27.64 -6.68 16.22
C VAL A 643 26.45 -7.14 17.06
N GLU A 644 25.24 -6.90 16.59
CA GLU A 644 24.00 -7.37 17.25
C GLU A 644 24.00 -8.90 17.38
N THR A 645 24.37 -9.61 16.32
CA THR A 645 24.47 -11.08 16.31
C THR A 645 25.48 -11.57 17.34
N ILE A 646 26.68 -10.99 17.39
CA ILE A 646 27.73 -11.32 18.36
C ILE A 646 27.24 -11.09 19.79
N ILE A 647 26.56 -9.96 20.05
CA ILE A 647 26.00 -9.68 21.37
C ILE A 647 24.94 -10.71 21.75
N ASN A 648 24.02 -11.04 20.83
CA ASN A 648 22.97 -12.03 21.07
C ASN A 648 23.57 -13.42 21.38
N MET A 649 24.64 -13.81 20.67
CA MET A 649 25.39 -15.03 20.97
C MET A 649 26.00 -15.01 22.37
N MET A 650 26.72 -13.93 22.73
CA MET A 650 27.34 -13.77 24.06
C MET A 650 26.33 -13.80 25.21
N GLN A 651 25.10 -13.34 24.97
CA GLN A 651 24.02 -13.36 25.97
C GLN A 651 23.31 -14.71 26.08
N SER A 652 23.50 -15.61 25.10
CA SER A 652 22.74 -16.86 25.01
C SER A 652 23.33 -18.00 25.85
N SER A 653 24.64 -18.26 25.73
CA SER A 653 25.31 -19.32 26.49
C SER A 653 26.82 -19.09 26.59
N HIS A 654 27.49 -19.77 27.53
CA HIS A 654 28.95 -19.66 27.70
C HIS A 654 29.73 -20.24 26.51
N GLU A 655 29.24 -21.32 25.90
CA GLU A 655 29.81 -21.87 24.66
C GLU A 655 29.74 -20.85 23.53
N LEU A 656 28.57 -20.24 23.31
CA LEU A 656 28.39 -19.19 22.31
C LEU A 656 29.23 -17.94 22.56
N PHE A 657 29.55 -17.65 23.83
CA PHE A 657 30.42 -16.55 24.19
C PHE A 657 31.82 -16.72 23.59
N GLU A 658 32.44 -17.90 23.68
CA GLU A 658 33.77 -18.16 23.12
C GLU A 658 33.78 -18.02 21.58
N HIS A 659 32.76 -18.58 20.92
CA HIS A 659 32.59 -18.46 19.47
C HIS A 659 32.36 -17.01 19.01
N ALA A 660 31.58 -16.25 19.78
CA ALA A 660 31.35 -14.83 19.53
C ALA A 660 32.64 -14.00 19.71
N CYS A 661 33.43 -14.29 20.75
CA CYS A 661 34.75 -13.68 20.94
C CYS A 661 35.67 -13.95 19.74
N ALA A 662 35.74 -15.20 19.27
CA ALA A 662 36.56 -15.59 18.12
C ALA A 662 36.20 -14.87 16.82
N ASP A 663 34.99 -14.30 16.70
CA ASP A 663 34.54 -13.54 15.53
C ASP A 663 34.84 -12.03 15.63
N LEU A 664 35.24 -11.51 16.80
CA LEU A 664 35.59 -10.10 16.98
C LEU A 664 36.72 -9.60 16.04
N PRO A 665 37.80 -10.38 15.78
CA PRO A 665 38.81 -9.97 14.80
C PRO A 665 38.25 -9.83 13.38
N ILE A 666 37.32 -10.70 12.98
CA ILE A 666 36.64 -10.64 11.67
C ILE A 666 35.77 -9.39 11.59
N LEU A 667 35.02 -9.08 12.66
CA LEU A 667 34.26 -7.84 12.77
C LEU A 667 35.17 -6.60 12.61
N ARG A 668 36.32 -6.55 13.31
CA ARG A 668 37.30 -5.46 13.17
C ARG A 668 37.86 -5.35 11.75
N GLN A 669 38.15 -6.48 11.11
CA GLN A 669 38.64 -6.52 9.73
C GLN A 669 37.60 -5.93 8.77
N ASN A 670 36.33 -6.31 8.90
CA ASN A 670 35.23 -5.80 8.07
C ASN A 670 35.06 -4.28 8.24
N LEU A 671 35.08 -3.80 9.49
CA LEU A 671 35.06 -2.36 9.79
C LEU A 671 36.27 -1.62 9.18
N SER A 672 37.46 -2.19 9.28
CA SER A 672 38.69 -1.61 8.72
C SER A 672 38.63 -1.50 7.19
N ARG A 673 38.14 -2.55 6.52
CA ARG A 673 37.94 -2.59 5.06
C ARG A 673 36.94 -1.53 4.61
N LEU A 674 35.80 -1.44 5.30
CA LEU A 674 34.78 -0.43 5.02
C LEU A 674 35.34 0.97 5.22
N LYS A 675 36.00 1.23 6.36
CA LYS A 675 36.67 2.51 6.66
C LYS A 675 37.66 2.92 5.58
N SER A 676 38.49 1.99 5.06
CA SER A 676 39.42 2.28 3.98
C SER A 676 38.72 2.63 2.67
N ARG A 677 37.59 1.97 2.34
CA ARG A 677 36.81 2.29 1.14
C ARG A 677 36.18 3.67 1.20
N LEU A 678 35.79 4.11 2.40
CA LEU A 678 35.23 5.46 2.59
C LEU A 678 36.24 6.58 2.30
N HIS A 679 37.55 6.32 2.18
CA HIS A 679 38.54 7.37 1.81
C HIS A 679 38.41 7.85 0.36
N ASN A 680 37.91 7.01 -0.53
CA ASN A 680 37.88 7.29 -1.98
C ASN A 680 36.46 7.61 -2.48
N ILE A 681 35.57 8.07 -1.59
CA ILE A 681 34.19 8.44 -1.93
C ILE A 681 34.14 9.84 -2.57
N ASP A 682 33.18 10.02 -3.48
CA ASP A 682 32.91 11.28 -4.17
C ASP A 682 32.79 12.50 -3.23
N GLU A 683 33.25 13.66 -3.71
CA GLU A 683 33.24 14.91 -2.93
C GLU A 683 31.83 15.32 -2.46
N SER A 684 30.77 14.93 -3.19
CA SER A 684 29.37 15.21 -2.81
C SER A 684 28.93 14.48 -1.53
N GLU A 685 29.59 13.38 -1.16
CA GLU A 685 29.29 12.57 0.03
C GLU A 685 30.38 12.65 1.10
N LYS A 686 31.42 13.44 0.87
CA LYS A 686 32.63 13.48 1.70
C LYS A 686 32.36 13.69 3.17
N GLN A 687 31.43 14.58 3.52
CA GLN A 687 31.08 14.85 4.93
C GLN A 687 30.39 13.64 5.59
N ALA A 688 29.52 12.93 4.87
CA ALA A 688 28.89 11.71 5.35
C ALA A 688 29.91 10.55 5.46
N ALA A 689 30.83 10.45 4.50
CA ALA A 689 31.90 9.47 4.54
C ALA A 689 32.91 9.75 5.68
N GLU A 690 33.24 11.01 5.95
CA GLU A 690 34.04 11.44 7.10
C GLU A 690 33.40 11.02 8.43
N ASP A 691 32.13 11.35 8.61
CA ASP A 691 31.35 10.97 9.79
C ASP A 691 31.27 9.44 9.97
N GLY A 692 31.12 8.71 8.86
CA GLY A 692 31.19 7.25 8.82
C GLY A 692 32.56 6.71 9.25
N ARG A 693 33.65 7.29 8.74
CA ARG A 693 35.02 6.88 9.13
C ARG A 693 35.29 7.12 10.61
N ASP A 694 34.84 8.26 11.14
CA ASP A 694 35.01 8.61 12.55
C ASP A 694 34.19 7.68 13.45
N SER A 695 32.93 7.41 13.07
CA SER A 695 32.06 6.48 13.80
C SER A 695 32.62 5.06 13.79
N ILE A 696 33.13 4.59 12.64
CA ILE A 696 33.78 3.28 12.54
C ILE A 696 35.06 3.23 13.39
N ALA A 697 35.90 4.27 13.32
CA ALA A 697 37.12 4.35 14.12
C ALA A 697 36.80 4.27 15.62
N LYS A 698 35.78 5.00 16.07
CA LYS A 698 35.36 5.00 17.46
C LYS A 698 34.73 3.67 17.89
N ALA A 699 33.89 3.08 17.04
CA ALA A 699 33.32 1.75 17.29
C ALA A 699 34.42 0.69 17.42
N MET A 700 35.48 0.78 16.61
CA MET A 700 36.66 -0.08 16.75
C MET A 700 37.36 0.11 18.10
N GLU A 701 37.41 1.29 18.70
CA GLU A 701 38.00 1.44 20.06
C GLU A 701 37.26 0.59 21.13
N TYR A 702 35.97 0.33 20.91
CA TYR A 702 35.14 -0.47 21.81
C TYR A 702 35.17 -1.99 21.56
N ILE A 703 35.71 -2.40 20.40
CA ILE A 703 35.82 -3.81 20.03
C ILE A 703 37.22 -4.29 20.41
N PRO A 704 37.38 -5.28 21.31
CA PRO A 704 38.69 -5.77 21.75
C PRO A 704 39.62 -6.15 20.59
N GLU A 705 40.90 -5.79 20.67
CA GLU A 705 41.92 -6.15 19.67
C GLU A 705 42.47 -7.57 19.84
N LEU A 706 42.53 -8.05 21.08
CA LEU A 706 43.05 -9.36 21.43
C LEU A 706 41.96 -10.18 22.10
N LEU A 707 41.91 -11.47 21.75
CA LEU A 707 41.08 -12.44 22.45
C LEU A 707 41.57 -12.55 23.89
N PRO A 708 40.68 -12.61 24.89
CA PRO A 708 41.10 -12.88 26.25
C PRO A 708 41.75 -14.29 26.31
N GLU A 709 42.92 -14.41 26.94
CA GLU A 709 43.70 -15.67 27.04
C GLU A 709 42.95 -16.78 27.81
N SER A 710 41.92 -16.41 28.57
CA SER A 710 41.01 -17.29 29.30
C SER A 710 39.60 -16.67 29.34
N PRO A 711 38.52 -17.45 29.56
CA PRO A 711 37.18 -16.90 29.70
C PRO A 711 37.15 -15.76 30.72
N PRO A 712 36.61 -14.57 30.38
CA PRO A 712 36.60 -13.46 31.30
C PRO A 712 35.73 -13.79 32.53
N GLU A 713 36.13 -13.31 33.71
CA GLU A 713 35.25 -13.31 34.88
C GLU A 713 33.92 -12.58 34.54
N ALA A 714 32.81 -12.95 35.17
CA ALA A 714 31.47 -12.41 34.87
C ALA A 714 31.39 -10.87 34.86
N ALA A 715 32.26 -10.17 35.61
CA ALA A 715 32.36 -8.72 35.58
C ALA A 715 32.96 -8.18 34.25
N LYS A 716 33.96 -8.87 33.71
CA LYS A 716 34.60 -8.54 32.42
C LYS A 716 33.70 -8.89 31.23
N GLU A 717 32.90 -9.96 31.32
CA GLU A 717 31.88 -10.27 30.31
C GLU A 717 30.85 -9.14 30.19
N LYS A 718 30.33 -8.66 31.34
CA LYS A 718 29.39 -7.53 31.38
C LYS A 718 29.99 -6.26 30.82
N ASP A 719 31.27 -5.99 31.09
CA ASP A 719 31.97 -4.83 30.55
C ASP A 719 32.14 -4.93 29.02
N MET A 720 32.52 -6.10 28.51
CA MET A 720 32.61 -6.35 27.07
C MET A 720 31.27 -6.21 26.35
N LEU A 721 30.19 -6.76 26.92
CA LEU A 721 28.83 -6.57 26.39
C LEU A 721 28.45 -5.09 26.36
N ARG A 722 28.83 -4.33 27.40
CA ARG A 722 28.58 -2.88 27.46
C ARG A 722 29.35 -2.13 26.38
N THR A 723 30.64 -2.43 26.16
CA THR A 723 31.42 -1.76 25.10
C THR A 723 30.93 -2.14 23.70
N LEU A 724 30.60 -3.41 23.45
CA LEU A 724 30.02 -3.84 22.17
C LEU A 724 28.66 -3.18 21.90
N ARG A 725 27.80 -3.01 22.92
CA ARG A 725 26.57 -2.23 22.78
C ARG A 725 26.84 -0.77 22.43
N LYS A 726 27.88 -0.14 23.00
CA LYS A 726 28.31 1.21 22.57
C LYS A 726 28.73 1.22 21.10
N ALA A 727 29.51 0.23 20.66
CA ALA A 727 29.92 0.10 19.27
C ALA A 727 28.71 -0.06 18.32
N GLN A 728 27.78 -0.97 18.63
CA GLN A 728 26.55 -1.18 17.87
C GLN A 728 25.77 0.13 17.72
N LEU A 729 25.49 0.81 18.83
CA LEU A 729 24.71 2.05 18.84
C LEU A 729 25.37 3.16 18.01
N LEU A 730 26.70 3.29 18.05
CA LEU A 730 27.43 4.26 17.21
C LEU A 730 27.31 3.95 15.71
N LEU A 731 27.43 2.67 15.32
CA LEU A 731 27.28 2.26 13.92
C LEU A 731 25.85 2.47 13.43
N GLU A 732 24.84 2.07 14.21
CA GLU A 732 23.42 2.28 13.90
C GLU A 732 23.07 3.77 13.82
N SER A 733 23.63 4.60 14.70
CA SER A 733 23.48 6.05 14.65
C SER A 733 24.00 6.65 13.35
N CYS A 734 25.17 6.19 12.89
CA CYS A 734 25.72 6.64 11.61
C CYS A 734 24.82 6.22 10.44
N VAL A 735 24.35 4.97 10.43
CA VAL A 735 23.40 4.47 9.44
C VAL A 735 22.14 5.33 9.39
N GLU A 736 21.53 5.60 10.54
CA GLU A 736 20.30 6.40 10.66
C GLU A 736 20.51 7.81 10.09
N THR A 737 21.60 8.46 10.48
CA THR A 737 21.95 9.81 10.04
C THR A 737 22.11 9.93 8.53
N VAL A 738 22.90 9.03 7.93
CA VAL A 738 23.19 9.06 6.50
C VAL A 738 21.93 8.74 5.70
N LEU A 739 21.15 7.74 6.13
CA LEU A 739 19.89 7.39 5.48
C LEU A 739 18.87 8.52 5.57
N ILE A 740 18.70 9.19 6.71
CA ILE A 740 17.75 10.31 6.81
C ILE A 740 18.13 11.47 5.88
N GLY A 741 19.42 11.76 5.75
CA GLY A 741 19.91 12.73 4.78
C GLY A 741 19.57 12.33 3.35
N LYS A 742 19.88 11.08 2.98
CA LYS A 742 19.64 10.54 1.63
C LYS A 742 18.15 10.40 1.29
N LEU A 743 17.34 9.95 2.24
CA LEU A 743 15.90 9.82 2.07
C LEU A 743 15.25 11.17 1.84
N GLY A 744 15.82 12.26 2.36
CA GLY A 744 15.37 13.64 2.12
C GLY A 744 15.92 14.30 0.86
N SER A 745 16.83 13.67 0.12
CA SER A 745 17.55 14.28 -1.01
C SER A 745 17.16 13.72 -2.38
N PHE A 746 16.03 13.04 -2.51
CA PHE A 746 15.59 12.52 -3.81
C PHE A 746 15.20 13.66 -4.75
N GLU A 747 15.68 13.59 -6.00
CA GLU A 747 15.38 14.57 -7.05
C GLU A 747 13.91 14.54 -7.48
N VAL A 748 13.26 13.38 -7.40
CA VAL A 748 11.84 13.21 -7.70
C VAL A 748 11.03 13.30 -6.39
N PRO A 749 10.01 14.17 -6.30
CA PRO A 749 9.12 14.21 -5.14
C PRO A 749 8.39 12.88 -4.95
N LEU A 750 8.78 12.12 -3.91
CA LEU A 750 8.14 10.86 -3.53
C LEU A 750 7.03 11.05 -2.49
N ALA A 751 6.70 12.31 -2.16
CA ALA A 751 5.54 12.68 -1.35
C ALA A 751 4.81 13.89 -1.95
N LYS A 752 3.49 13.95 -1.77
CA LYS A 752 2.71 15.12 -2.21
C LYS A 752 3.09 16.35 -1.37
N PRO A 753 3.19 17.55 -1.99
CA PRO A 753 3.23 18.81 -1.27
C PRO A 753 2.00 18.97 -0.37
N LEU A 754 2.18 19.54 0.82
CA LEU A 754 1.07 19.91 1.69
C LEU A 754 0.46 21.23 1.25
N GLY A 755 1.28 22.21 0.86
CA GLY A 755 0.84 23.53 0.44
C GLY A 755 -0.30 24.07 1.30
N LYS A 756 -1.46 24.32 0.69
CA LYS A 756 -2.68 24.85 1.35
C LYS A 756 -3.24 23.99 2.48
N LEU A 757 -2.94 22.69 2.51
CA LEU A 757 -3.36 21.79 3.60
C LEU A 757 -2.61 22.10 4.89
N TRP A 758 -1.41 22.69 4.81
CA TRP A 758 -0.64 23.09 5.97
C TRP A 758 -1.16 24.43 6.52
N THR A 759 -1.84 24.35 7.65
CA THR A 759 -2.51 25.49 8.29
C THR A 759 -1.81 25.96 9.56
N PHE A 760 -0.63 25.42 9.87
CA PHE A 760 0.16 25.78 11.05
C PHE A 760 1.17 26.91 10.71
N PRO A 761 1.47 27.84 11.64
CA PRO A 761 2.32 29.02 11.36
C PRO A 761 3.84 28.74 11.34
N SER A 762 4.25 27.52 11.65
CA SER A 762 5.63 27.00 11.54
C SER A 762 5.64 25.72 10.72
N ASP A 763 6.77 25.33 10.15
CA ASP A 763 6.98 24.03 9.50
C ASP A 763 7.29 22.92 10.52
N HIS A 764 7.43 23.27 11.80
CA HIS A 764 7.53 22.36 12.93
C HIS A 764 6.31 22.51 13.87
N PRO A 765 5.63 21.42 14.26
CA PRO A 765 4.74 21.41 15.42
C PRO A 765 5.56 21.44 16.74
N PRO A 766 5.07 22.10 17.80
CA PRO A 766 5.70 22.04 19.13
C PRO A 766 5.64 20.63 19.71
N ILE A 767 6.62 20.29 20.55
CA ILE A 767 6.64 19.05 21.33
C ILE A 767 6.71 19.38 22.82
N ALA A 768 6.18 18.49 23.66
CA ALA A 768 6.15 18.72 25.09
C ALA A 768 6.22 17.45 25.93
N ALA A 769 6.62 17.62 27.19
CA ALA A 769 6.73 16.55 28.15
C ALA A 769 6.28 17.01 29.54
N MET A 770 5.75 16.07 30.32
CA MET A 770 5.62 16.20 31.76
C MET A 770 6.91 15.69 32.41
N LEU A 771 7.63 16.57 33.11
CA LEU A 771 8.75 16.19 33.95
C LEU A 771 8.25 15.84 35.34
N LYS A 772 8.80 14.78 35.95
CA LYS A 772 8.44 14.35 37.30
C LYS A 772 9.69 13.99 38.11
N LEU A 773 9.79 14.55 39.31
CA LEU A 773 10.82 14.20 40.30
C LEU A 773 10.14 14.07 41.67
N CYS A 774 10.21 12.86 42.24
CA CYS A 774 9.42 12.46 43.40
C CYS A 774 7.90 12.68 43.15
N GLU A 775 7.22 13.44 44.01
CA GLU A 775 5.79 13.75 43.90
C GLU A 775 5.52 15.01 43.05
N ASN A 776 6.56 15.76 42.67
CA ASN A 776 6.42 17.03 41.97
C ASN A 776 6.54 16.84 40.46
N SER A 777 5.78 17.63 39.71
CA SER A 777 5.81 17.61 38.25
C SER A 777 5.70 19.01 37.64
N ILE A 778 6.25 19.16 36.44
CA ILE A 778 6.23 20.41 35.67
C ILE A 778 6.11 20.12 34.18
N LYS A 779 5.23 20.84 33.48
CA LYS A 779 5.12 20.76 32.02
C LYS A 779 6.18 21.62 31.35
N VAL A 780 6.88 21.04 30.39
CA VAL A 780 7.89 21.72 29.56
C VAL A 780 7.62 21.50 28.08
N ALA A 781 7.99 22.47 27.25
CA ALA A 781 7.81 22.38 25.80
C ALA A 781 9.01 22.94 25.02
N SER A 782 9.17 22.46 23.79
CA SER A 782 10.17 22.92 22.82
C SER A 782 9.48 23.21 21.49
N TRP A 783 9.82 24.31 20.83
CA TRP A 783 9.26 24.66 19.53
C TRP A 783 10.21 25.46 18.64
N ASN A 784 10.58 24.88 17.49
CA ASN A 784 11.16 25.63 16.39
C ASN A 784 10.08 26.46 15.67
N VAL A 785 10.17 27.80 15.77
CA VAL A 785 9.17 28.72 15.21
C VAL A 785 9.44 29.10 13.75
N LEU A 786 10.54 28.60 13.16
CA LEU A 786 11.01 28.87 11.81
C LEU A 786 11.29 30.34 11.52
N ASN A 787 12.57 30.70 11.47
CA ASN A 787 12.99 32.05 11.19
C ASN A 787 12.55 32.52 9.79
N ARG A 788 12.08 33.77 9.67
CA ARG A 788 11.72 34.36 8.36
C ARG A 788 12.85 34.32 7.33
N ASN A 789 14.12 34.25 7.74
CA ASN A 789 15.26 34.12 6.83
C ASN A 789 15.30 32.76 6.08
N TYR A 790 14.62 31.73 6.60
CA TYR A 790 14.48 30.43 5.96
C TYR A 790 13.26 30.35 5.03
N TYR A 791 12.46 31.42 4.92
CA TYR A 791 11.30 31.49 4.03
C TYR A 791 11.64 31.16 2.57
N LYS A 792 12.84 31.50 2.11
CA LYS A 792 13.34 31.15 0.77
C LYS A 792 13.31 29.65 0.45
N TYR A 793 13.38 28.78 1.46
CA TYR A 793 13.30 27.33 1.28
C TYR A 793 11.85 26.88 1.06
N ILE A 794 10.89 27.54 1.74
CA ILE A 794 9.45 27.35 1.49
C ILE A 794 9.05 27.88 0.11
N ASP A 795 9.56 29.04 -0.30
CA ASP A 795 9.22 29.63 -1.62
C ASP A 795 9.81 28.83 -2.79
N LYS A 796 11.00 28.24 -2.61
CA LYS A 796 11.58 27.25 -3.54
C LYS A 796 10.87 25.89 -3.49
N ASP A 797 9.87 25.75 -2.63
CA ASP A 797 9.10 24.54 -2.39
C ASP A 797 9.97 23.31 -2.09
N THR A 798 11.08 23.46 -1.36
CA THR A 798 11.92 22.29 -1.02
C THR A 798 11.26 21.41 0.04
N GLN A 799 10.26 21.94 0.75
CA GLN A 799 9.51 21.24 1.80
C GLN A 799 8.07 20.88 1.39
N GLY A 800 7.58 21.34 0.24
CA GLY A 800 6.20 21.11 -0.17
C GLY A 800 5.21 21.97 0.60
N LEU A 801 5.65 23.15 1.04
CA LEU A 801 4.91 24.09 1.87
C LEU A 801 4.57 25.38 1.11
N LYS A 802 4.90 25.47 -0.17
CA LYS A 802 4.54 26.63 -0.99
C LYS A 802 3.02 26.78 -1.06
N GLY A 803 2.54 27.98 -0.76
CA GLY A 803 1.10 28.27 -0.69
C GLY A 803 0.40 27.78 0.59
N SER A 804 1.16 27.45 1.63
CA SER A 804 0.63 27.16 2.97
C SER A 804 0.19 28.42 3.72
N LYS A 805 -0.41 28.26 4.91
CA LYS A 805 -0.67 29.42 5.78
C LYS A 805 0.60 30.14 6.20
N ILE A 806 1.75 29.47 6.26
CA ILE A 806 3.05 30.13 6.53
C ILE A 806 3.32 31.21 5.48
N THR A 807 3.18 30.86 4.20
CA THR A 807 3.43 31.79 3.09
C THR A 807 2.42 32.92 3.06
N MET A 808 1.14 32.57 3.18
CA MET A 808 0.06 33.56 3.18
C MET A 808 0.19 34.57 4.33
N GLN A 809 0.50 34.09 5.54
CA GLN A 809 0.63 34.95 6.72
C GLN A 809 1.91 35.79 6.67
N HIS A 810 3.01 35.25 6.14
CA HIS A 810 4.25 36.00 5.98
C HIS A 810 4.07 37.15 4.99
N GLU A 811 3.46 36.89 3.82
CA GLU A 811 3.15 37.91 2.81
C GLU A 811 2.18 38.97 3.34
N ALA A 812 1.22 38.58 4.18
CA ALA A 812 0.28 39.49 4.82
C ALA A 812 0.85 40.24 6.04
N GLY A 813 2.07 39.91 6.51
CA GLY A 813 2.66 40.50 7.72
C GLY A 813 1.92 40.14 9.01
N THR A 814 1.24 38.99 9.06
CA THR A 814 0.42 38.55 10.22
C THR A 814 0.95 37.30 10.90
N ARG A 815 2.09 36.76 10.43
CA ARG A 815 2.64 35.48 10.91
C ARG A 815 3.11 35.58 12.37
N GLU A 816 3.79 36.66 12.73
CA GLU A 816 4.29 36.92 14.08
C GLU A 816 3.16 36.86 15.10
N SER A 817 2.06 37.59 14.86
CA SER A 817 0.89 37.59 15.75
C SER A 817 0.28 36.20 15.91
N LYS A 818 0.30 35.37 14.85
CA LYS A 818 -0.21 34.00 14.90
C LYS A 818 0.70 33.04 15.64
N ILE A 819 2.02 33.24 15.58
CA ILE A 819 2.98 32.49 16.41
C ILE A 819 2.80 32.88 17.88
N ILE A 820 2.69 34.18 18.17
CA ILE A 820 2.47 34.70 19.53
C ILE A 820 1.17 34.14 20.13
N GLU A 821 0.06 34.15 19.39
CA GLU A 821 -1.22 33.56 19.80
C GLU A 821 -1.05 32.09 20.24
N LYS A 822 -0.27 31.29 19.48
CA LYS A 822 0.01 29.89 19.84
C LYS A 822 0.92 29.75 21.06
N ILE A 823 1.90 30.63 21.24
CA ILE A 823 2.75 30.66 22.44
C ILE A 823 1.90 30.95 23.68
N GLU A 824 1.00 31.93 23.60
CA GLU A 824 0.11 32.30 24.69
C GLU A 824 -0.87 31.18 25.04
N GLU A 825 -1.44 30.50 24.04
CA GLU A 825 -2.28 29.30 24.24
C GLU A 825 -1.51 28.20 25.00
N MET A 826 -0.22 27.99 24.69
CA MET A 826 0.62 27.04 25.44
C MET A 826 0.83 27.53 26.88
N LEU A 827 1.21 28.78 27.09
CA LEU A 827 1.43 29.32 28.44
C LEU A 827 0.16 29.24 29.31
N GLN A 828 -1.02 29.45 28.72
CA GLN A 828 -2.32 29.26 29.38
C GLN A 828 -2.61 27.79 29.73
N ASN A 829 -2.06 26.84 28.97
CA ASN A 829 -2.15 25.39 29.21
C ASN A 829 -1.14 24.85 30.24
N ASP A 830 -0.68 25.72 31.16
CA ASP A 830 0.17 25.36 32.30
C ASP A 830 1.61 24.95 31.90
N PHE A 831 2.09 25.35 30.72
CA PHE A 831 3.50 25.18 30.34
C PHE A 831 4.38 26.15 31.11
N ARG A 832 5.21 25.64 32.03
CA ARG A 832 5.99 26.45 32.96
C ARG A 832 7.39 26.80 32.45
N ILE A 833 7.92 26.01 31.51
CA ILE A 833 9.14 26.31 30.78
C ILE A 833 8.90 26.00 29.29
N LEU A 834 9.11 26.98 28.43
CA LEU A 834 8.97 26.86 26.98
C LEU A 834 10.26 27.34 26.31
N CYS A 835 10.91 26.47 25.57
CA CYS A 835 12.08 26.80 24.75
C CYS A 835 11.65 27.02 23.31
N LEU A 836 11.94 28.20 22.78
CA LEU A 836 11.72 28.54 21.39
C LEU A 836 13.05 28.56 20.65
N GLN A 837 13.06 27.95 19.47
CA GLN A 837 14.22 27.93 18.58
C GLN A 837 13.95 28.68 17.28
N GLU A 838 15.02 29.19 16.68
CA GLU A 838 14.98 29.95 15.42
C GLU A 838 14.22 31.28 15.45
N CYS A 839 14.11 31.90 16.62
CA CYS A 839 13.48 33.20 16.77
C CYS A 839 14.26 34.31 16.05
N TRP A 840 13.56 35.39 15.68
CA TRP A 840 14.16 36.62 15.13
C TRP A 840 13.81 37.82 16.01
N PRO A 841 14.61 38.91 15.96
CA PRO A 841 14.45 40.06 16.86
C PRO A 841 13.03 40.64 16.89
N GLU A 842 12.39 40.81 15.73
CA GLU A 842 11.06 41.41 15.65
C GLU A 842 9.97 40.54 16.30
N LEU A 843 10.04 39.21 16.16
CA LEU A 843 9.13 38.30 16.85
C LEU A 843 9.32 38.39 18.36
N LEU A 844 10.57 38.40 18.83
CA LEU A 844 10.88 38.45 20.26
C LEU A 844 10.47 39.78 20.89
N GLN A 845 10.63 40.89 20.16
CA GLN A 845 10.16 42.18 20.62
C GLN A 845 8.64 42.18 20.79
N GLN A 846 7.88 41.78 19.77
CA GLN A 846 6.41 41.72 19.83
C GLN A 846 5.91 40.73 20.90
N LEU A 847 6.59 39.59 21.06
CA LEU A 847 6.29 38.63 22.11
C LEU A 847 6.56 39.21 23.50
N GLY A 848 7.66 39.95 23.68
CA GLY A 848 7.95 40.65 24.93
C GLY A 848 6.87 41.65 25.30
N GLU A 849 6.49 42.52 24.35
CA GLU A 849 5.40 43.50 24.53
C GLU A 849 4.07 42.81 24.88
N ALA A 850 3.74 41.72 24.17
CA ALA A 850 2.56 40.90 24.42
C ALA A 850 2.53 40.29 25.84
N LEU A 851 3.65 39.72 26.28
CA LEU A 851 3.76 39.10 27.60
C LEU A 851 3.70 40.15 28.71
N GLU A 852 4.36 41.30 28.55
CA GLU A 852 4.30 42.40 29.53
C GLU A 852 2.86 42.92 29.72
N GLU A 853 2.09 42.99 28.64
CA GLU A 853 0.70 43.46 28.69
C GLU A 853 -0.26 42.39 29.25
N ARG A 854 -0.11 41.13 28.84
CA ARG A 854 -1.14 40.09 29.01
C ARG A 854 -0.78 38.99 30.01
N GLN A 855 0.51 38.76 30.27
CA GLN A 855 1.03 37.70 31.14
C GLN A 855 2.32 38.15 31.88
N PRO A 856 2.27 39.22 32.70
CA PRO A 856 3.46 39.84 33.33
C PRO A 856 4.26 38.89 34.24
N GLU A 857 3.65 37.79 34.67
CA GLU A 857 4.26 36.71 35.46
C GLU A 857 5.20 35.81 34.66
N VAL A 858 5.09 35.83 33.32
CA VAL A 858 5.97 35.10 32.39
C VAL A 858 7.17 35.96 32.06
N GLN A 859 8.37 35.42 32.28
CA GLN A 859 9.62 36.06 31.90
C GLN A 859 10.21 35.39 30.67
N MET A 860 10.81 36.19 29.80
CA MET A 860 11.55 35.73 28.63
C MET A 860 13.04 36.06 28.76
N ARG A 861 13.90 35.14 28.29
CA ARG A 861 15.33 35.36 28.15
C ARG A 861 15.81 34.84 26.81
N CYS A 862 16.60 35.64 26.10
CA CYS A 862 16.99 35.38 24.71
C CYS A 862 18.52 35.27 24.58
N SER A 863 18.99 34.59 23.53
CA SER A 863 20.40 34.27 23.35
C SER A 863 21.31 35.37 22.78
N GLY A 864 20.78 36.54 22.42
CA GLY A 864 21.57 37.70 21.99
C GLY A 864 20.80 38.68 21.09
N GLU A 865 21.52 39.45 20.27
CA GLU A 865 20.95 40.36 19.24
C GLU A 865 21.02 39.78 17.82
N ASP A 866 21.45 38.51 17.69
CA ASP A 866 21.62 37.87 16.39
C ASP A 866 20.30 37.64 15.65
N LYS A 867 20.37 37.42 14.33
CA LYS A 867 19.18 37.22 13.48
C LYS A 867 18.44 35.90 13.75
N ASN A 868 19.08 34.95 14.43
CA ASN A 868 18.55 33.61 14.73
C ASN A 868 18.90 33.30 16.20
N GLN A 869 17.89 33.32 17.06
CA GLN A 869 18.04 33.28 18.51
C GLN A 869 17.27 32.13 19.12
N GLU A 870 17.76 31.66 20.27
CA GLU A 870 17.03 30.78 21.17
C GLU A 870 16.38 31.66 22.26
N ALA A 871 15.15 31.34 22.65
CA ALA A 871 14.48 32.00 23.76
C ALA A 871 13.95 30.97 24.78
N ILE A 872 14.01 31.33 26.05
CA ILE A 872 13.44 30.53 27.15
C ILE A 872 12.40 31.40 27.86
N LEU A 873 11.14 30.96 27.80
CA LEU A 873 10.03 31.54 28.53
C LEU A 873 9.78 30.69 29.78
N PHE A 874 9.54 31.34 30.91
CA PHE A 874 9.26 30.65 32.15
C PHE A 874 8.34 31.46 33.08
N HIS A 875 7.54 30.76 33.85
CA HIS A 875 6.60 31.37 34.78
C HIS A 875 7.27 31.62 36.14
N SER A 876 7.48 32.90 36.48
CA SER A 876 8.31 33.30 37.63
C SER A 876 7.75 32.90 38.99
N GLU A 877 6.43 32.74 39.12
CA GLU A 877 5.80 32.25 40.36
C GLU A 877 6.07 30.77 40.67
N HIS A 878 6.34 29.95 39.65
CA HIS A 878 6.49 28.49 39.79
C HIS A 878 7.96 28.07 39.73
N VAL A 879 8.77 28.87 39.02
CA VAL A 879 10.16 28.59 38.76
C VAL A 879 10.98 29.86 38.96
N TYR A 880 11.87 29.85 39.94
CA TYR A 880 12.77 30.95 40.23
C TYR A 880 14.06 30.83 39.41
N TYR A 881 14.29 31.78 38.53
CA TYR A 881 15.55 31.87 37.79
C TYR A 881 16.70 32.27 38.73
N ARG A 882 17.76 31.45 38.80
CA ARG A 882 18.80 31.57 39.85
C ARG A 882 20.03 32.36 39.40
N GLU A 883 20.59 32.05 38.24
CA GLU A 883 21.86 32.59 37.73
C GLU A 883 21.77 32.95 36.25
N ARG A 884 22.79 33.67 35.74
CA ARG A 884 22.88 34.17 34.36
C ARG A 884 22.78 33.02 33.34
N ILE A 885 22.06 33.23 32.24
CA ILE A 885 22.08 32.33 31.09
C ILE A 885 23.51 32.25 30.55
N HIS A 886 23.98 31.02 30.34
CA HIS A 886 25.26 30.74 29.72
C HIS A 886 25.07 30.39 28.24
N PHE A 887 25.90 31.01 27.40
CA PHE A 887 25.92 30.76 25.96
C PHE A 887 27.21 30.07 25.57
N HIS A 888 27.09 28.83 25.12
CA HIS A 888 28.22 28.02 24.71
C HIS A 888 28.33 28.04 23.19
N ARG A 889 29.41 28.63 22.66
CA ARG A 889 29.72 28.65 21.22
C ARG A 889 30.37 27.32 20.82
N ALA A 890 29.56 26.27 20.79
CA ALA A 890 30.03 24.90 20.55
C ALA A 890 30.47 24.66 19.10
N PHE A 891 29.85 25.35 18.13
CA PHE A 891 29.95 24.99 16.72
C PHE A 891 31.04 25.78 15.98
N ARG A 892 32.07 25.09 15.48
CA ARG A 892 33.21 25.74 14.81
C ARG A 892 32.85 26.35 13.46
N GLU A 893 32.05 25.64 12.69
CA GLU A 893 31.65 26.04 11.33
C GLU A 893 30.49 27.05 11.33
N ASN A 894 29.77 27.18 12.44
CA ASN A 894 28.68 28.14 12.60
C ASN A 894 28.70 28.78 13.98
N SER A 895 29.67 29.68 14.20
CA SER A 895 29.91 30.36 15.48
C SER A 895 28.76 31.25 15.98
N LYS A 896 27.73 31.46 15.15
CA LYS A 896 26.51 32.19 15.49
C LYS A 896 25.46 31.30 16.17
N LYS A 897 25.51 29.99 15.95
CA LYS A 897 24.65 29.05 16.67
C LYS A 897 25.28 28.76 18.04
N VAL A 898 24.45 28.74 19.07
CA VAL A 898 24.88 28.56 20.46
C VAL A 898 24.06 27.48 21.14
N VAL A 899 24.67 26.87 22.15
CA VAL A 899 23.96 26.04 23.13
C VAL A 899 23.66 26.93 24.32
N THR A 900 22.38 27.11 24.62
CA THR A 900 21.90 27.99 25.69
C THR A 900 21.60 27.16 26.92
N GLU A 901 22.21 27.52 28.05
CA GLU A 901 22.02 26.88 29.35
C GLU A 901 21.41 27.87 30.34
N ALA A 902 20.34 27.46 31.02
CA ALA A 902 19.69 28.24 32.08
C ALA A 902 19.42 27.37 33.31
N HIS A 903 19.53 27.97 34.49
CA HIS A 903 19.32 27.29 35.77
C HIS A 903 18.08 27.83 36.48
N PHE A 904 17.24 26.90 36.91
CA PHE A 904 15.91 27.16 37.42
C PHE A 904 15.71 26.47 38.76
N HIS A 905 15.17 27.18 39.74
CA HIS A 905 14.81 26.62 41.03
C HIS A 905 13.29 26.42 41.10
N HIS A 906 12.84 25.18 41.18
CA HIS A 906 11.45 24.81 41.36
C HIS A 906 11.20 24.41 42.82
N ALA A 907 10.14 24.95 43.44
CA ALA A 907 9.85 24.79 44.87
C ALA A 907 9.85 23.32 45.35
N GLY A 908 9.41 22.39 44.51
CA GLY A 908 9.37 20.96 44.83
C GLY A 908 10.46 20.09 44.20
N MET A 909 11.12 20.55 43.12
CA MET A 909 12.11 19.73 42.38
C MET A 909 13.55 20.17 42.65
N GLY A 910 13.74 21.32 43.30
CA GLY A 910 15.05 21.91 43.52
C GLY A 910 15.62 22.57 42.27
N LEU A 911 16.94 22.51 42.09
CA LEU A 911 17.63 23.13 40.96
C LEU A 911 17.52 22.23 39.72
N LEU A 912 17.09 22.80 38.61
CA LEU A 912 16.90 22.18 37.30
C LEU A 912 17.74 22.95 36.28
N ARG A 913 18.56 22.25 35.52
CA ARG A 913 19.30 22.81 34.38
C ARG A 913 18.49 22.57 33.11
N VAL A 914 18.22 23.62 32.34
CA VAL A 914 17.56 23.52 31.03
C VAL A 914 18.55 23.93 29.96
N VAL A 915 18.67 23.10 28.93
CA VAL A 915 19.54 23.33 27.77
C VAL A 915 18.70 23.36 26.51
N THR A 916 18.85 24.40 25.68
CA THR A 916 18.19 24.55 24.39
C THR A 916 19.17 24.96 23.31
N THR A 917 18.93 24.50 22.08
CA THR A 917 19.71 24.85 20.90
C THR A 917 18.97 24.46 19.63
N HIS A 918 19.30 25.12 18.52
CA HIS A 918 19.06 24.60 17.17
C HIS A 918 20.39 24.22 16.52
N LEU A 919 20.60 22.92 16.25
CA LEU A 919 21.86 22.46 15.67
C LEU A 919 22.05 22.93 14.23
N PRO A 920 23.25 23.36 13.82
CA PRO A 920 23.51 23.76 12.44
C PRO A 920 23.72 22.55 11.50
N GLY A 921 23.25 22.67 10.25
CA GLY A 921 23.76 21.91 9.12
C GLY A 921 22.94 20.68 8.70
N ALA A 922 23.56 19.84 7.88
CA ALA A 922 23.04 18.54 7.45
C ALA A 922 23.02 17.55 8.65
N PRO A 923 22.24 16.46 8.59
CA PRO A 923 22.18 15.50 9.70
C PRO A 923 23.53 14.81 9.99
N PHE A 924 24.45 14.81 9.02
CA PHE A 924 25.83 14.34 9.14
C PHE A 924 26.82 15.51 9.26
N GLY A 925 27.93 15.28 9.97
CA GLY A 925 28.99 16.27 10.17
C GLY A 925 29.33 16.49 11.64
N ARG A 926 30.26 17.43 11.88
CA ARG A 926 30.89 17.64 13.19
C ARG A 926 29.95 18.20 14.26
N ALA A 927 28.87 18.88 13.85
CA ALA A 927 27.96 19.55 14.77
C ALA A 927 27.37 18.61 15.84
N ARG A 928 27.07 17.35 15.50
CA ARG A 928 26.59 16.35 16.46
C ARG A 928 27.58 16.07 17.57
N LYS A 929 28.83 15.85 17.18
CA LYS A 929 29.93 15.56 18.10
C LYS A 929 30.26 16.80 18.93
N GLU A 930 30.37 17.97 18.30
CA GLU A 930 30.59 19.25 18.98
C GLU A 930 29.49 19.55 20.00
N PHE A 931 28.23 19.23 19.67
CA PHE A 931 27.12 19.34 20.60
C PHE A 931 27.25 18.34 21.77
N ALA A 932 27.51 17.05 21.49
CA ALA A 932 27.70 16.05 22.55
C ALA A 932 28.86 16.41 23.49
N ASP A 933 29.99 16.85 22.94
CA ASP A 933 31.16 17.33 23.68
C ASP A 933 30.80 18.55 24.55
N CYS A 934 30.01 19.49 24.02
CA CYS A 934 29.53 20.65 24.75
C CYS A 934 28.61 20.25 25.92
N ILE A 935 27.65 19.35 25.69
CA ILE A 935 26.76 18.85 26.75
C ILE A 935 27.56 18.13 27.83
N ALA A 936 28.52 17.28 27.46
CA ALA A 936 29.40 16.63 28.41
C ALA A 936 30.18 17.66 29.25
N GLY A 937 30.68 18.73 28.63
CA GLY A 937 31.34 19.85 29.32
C GLY A 937 30.42 20.57 30.32
N ILE A 938 29.18 20.88 29.91
CA ILE A 938 28.15 21.52 30.75
C ILE A 938 27.84 20.66 31.98
N VAL A 939 27.68 19.35 31.77
CA VAL A 939 27.20 18.42 32.81
C VAL A 939 28.32 17.97 33.76
N LYS A 940 29.60 18.01 33.32
CA LYS A 940 30.75 17.55 34.13
C LYS A 940 30.99 18.37 35.40
N GLY A 941 30.58 19.64 35.43
CA GLY A 941 30.81 20.54 36.57
C GLY A 941 29.90 20.24 37.77
N GLU A 942 28.59 20.44 37.59
CA GLU A 942 27.58 20.24 38.63
C GLU A 942 26.57 19.17 38.24
N LYS A 943 26.40 18.18 39.14
CA LYS A 943 25.44 17.06 39.02
C LYS A 943 24.01 17.54 39.28
N LEU A 944 23.45 18.27 38.33
CA LEU A 944 22.08 18.79 38.37
C LEU A 944 21.17 18.01 37.42
N PRO A 945 19.91 17.73 37.78
CA PRO A 945 18.91 17.25 36.84
C PRO A 945 18.90 18.18 35.63
N THR A 946 19.20 17.62 34.46
CA THR A 946 19.37 18.41 33.24
C THR A 946 18.33 17.96 32.21
N VAL A 947 17.66 18.93 31.60
CA VAL A 947 16.66 18.69 30.55
C VAL A 947 17.11 19.40 29.28
N LEU A 948 17.14 18.64 28.20
CA LEU A 948 17.37 19.14 26.85
C LEU A 948 16.02 19.39 26.18
N LEU A 949 15.81 20.60 25.66
CA LEU A 949 14.64 21.02 24.88
C LEU A 949 15.17 21.68 23.59
N ALA A 950 15.29 20.93 22.50
CA ALA A 950 16.07 21.39 21.34
C ALA A 950 15.55 20.87 19.99
N ASP A 951 15.80 21.64 18.93
CA ASP A 951 15.79 21.13 17.56
C ASP A 951 17.20 20.65 17.21
N LEU A 952 17.36 19.34 17.15
CA LEU A 952 18.64 18.73 16.90
C LEU A 952 18.93 18.54 15.41
N ASN A 953 18.00 18.79 14.48
CA ASN A 953 18.13 18.48 13.05
C ASN A 953 18.36 16.99 12.68
N PHE A 954 18.35 16.08 13.66
CA PHE A 954 18.42 14.63 13.47
C PHE A 954 17.65 13.91 14.60
N PRO A 955 17.28 12.64 14.41
CA PRO A 955 16.56 11.90 15.44
C PRO A 955 17.43 11.58 16.65
N GLU A 956 16.77 11.29 17.75
CA GLU A 956 17.38 10.91 19.03
C GLU A 956 18.38 9.75 18.88
N LYS A 957 18.08 8.77 18.01
CA LYS A 957 18.98 7.65 17.68
C LYS A 957 20.31 8.09 17.06
N ALA A 958 20.36 9.26 16.44
CA ALA A 958 21.56 9.82 15.84
C ALA A 958 22.50 10.51 16.85
N ILE A 959 22.05 10.80 18.07
CA ILE A 959 22.83 11.57 19.06
C ILE A 959 22.99 10.87 20.40
N GLN A 960 22.01 10.05 20.78
CA GLN A 960 22.07 9.28 22.01
C GLN A 960 23.40 8.51 22.14
N PRO A 961 23.93 7.86 21.09
CA PRO A 961 25.18 7.10 21.23
C PRO A 961 26.40 7.99 21.48
N LEU A 962 26.42 9.21 20.94
CA LEU A 962 27.49 10.19 21.19
C LEU A 962 27.43 10.76 22.61
N LEU A 963 26.23 10.91 23.18
CA LEU A 963 26.09 11.31 24.59
C LEU A 963 26.48 10.17 25.55
N LEU A 964 26.15 8.92 25.20
CA LEU A 964 26.56 7.71 25.93
C LEU A 964 28.08 7.45 25.84
N ASP A 965 28.73 7.91 24.76
CA ASP A 965 30.20 7.89 24.61
C ASP A 965 30.89 8.66 25.76
N HIS A 966 30.25 9.75 26.21
CA HIS A 966 30.66 10.57 27.36
C HIS A 966 30.16 10.04 28.72
N ASP A 967 29.65 8.81 28.77
CA ASP A 967 29.08 8.17 29.96
C ASP A 967 27.95 8.98 30.64
N LEU A 968 27.18 9.73 29.85
CA LEU A 968 25.99 10.45 30.32
C LEU A 968 24.78 9.50 30.40
N ASP A 969 24.08 9.47 31.54
CA ASP A 969 22.80 8.75 31.71
C ASP A 969 21.67 9.57 31.04
N VAL A 970 21.58 9.48 29.71
CA VAL A 970 20.58 10.21 28.91
C VAL A 970 19.39 9.34 28.54
N SER A 971 18.19 9.86 28.79
CA SER A 971 16.91 9.28 28.36
C SER A 971 16.16 10.28 27.50
N PHE A 972 15.96 9.95 26.23
CA PHE A 972 15.09 10.73 25.35
C PHE A 972 13.61 10.38 25.57
N VAL A 973 12.76 11.39 25.43
CA VAL A 973 11.31 11.25 25.56
C VAL A 973 10.75 10.82 24.20
N PRO A 974 9.99 9.71 24.12
CA PRO A 974 9.50 9.19 22.85
C PRO A 974 8.38 10.10 22.28
N THR A 975 8.76 11.09 21.47
CA THR A 975 7.80 11.96 20.79
C THR A 975 6.92 11.12 19.83
N PRO A 976 5.58 11.12 19.99
CA PRO A 976 4.69 10.18 19.31
C PRO A 976 4.30 10.60 17.87
N TYR A 977 4.97 11.62 17.32
CA TYR A 977 4.72 12.14 15.98
C TYR A 977 5.96 12.77 15.35
N PRO A 978 6.00 12.87 14.01
CA PRO A 978 7.03 13.63 13.28
C PRO A 978 6.96 15.12 13.56
N THR A 979 8.10 15.80 13.49
CA THR A 979 8.22 17.21 13.86
C THR A 979 8.77 18.11 12.75
N ASN A 980 9.08 17.58 11.56
CA ASN A 980 9.55 18.38 10.42
C ASN A 980 8.98 17.89 9.08
N ILE A 981 8.92 18.82 8.11
CA ILE A 981 8.35 18.63 6.77
C ILE A 981 9.43 18.72 5.68
N CYS A 982 9.48 17.71 4.81
CA CYS A 982 10.36 17.68 3.64
C CYS A 982 9.69 16.99 2.44
N GLN A 983 9.72 17.60 1.25
CA GLN A 983 9.01 17.11 0.05
C GLN A 983 9.66 15.88 -0.59
N GLY A 984 10.98 15.78 -0.51
CA GLY A 984 11.74 14.62 -1.00
C GLY A 984 11.78 13.46 0.00
N SER A 985 11.40 13.70 1.27
CA SER A 985 11.61 12.70 2.31
C SER A 985 10.61 11.57 2.27
N LEU A 986 11.13 10.35 2.06
CA LEU A 986 10.37 9.12 2.27
C LEU A 986 10.06 8.89 3.76
N LEU A 987 10.84 9.47 4.67
CA LEU A 987 10.68 9.35 6.12
C LEU A 987 10.30 10.70 6.73
N PRO A 988 9.23 10.81 7.52
CA PRO A 988 9.03 11.97 8.38
C PRO A 988 10.19 12.11 9.36
N LYS A 989 10.64 13.34 9.60
CA LYS A 989 11.76 13.62 10.48
C LYS A 989 11.24 13.97 11.88
N ARG A 990 11.75 13.29 12.91
CA ARG A 990 11.58 13.65 14.32
C ARG A 990 12.91 14.22 14.78
N ILE A 991 13.02 15.54 14.73
CA ILE A 991 14.29 16.24 14.96
C ILE A 991 14.23 17.19 16.15
N ASP A 992 13.02 17.57 16.55
CA ASP A 992 12.78 18.18 17.84
C ASP A 992 12.81 17.08 18.90
N SER A 993 13.63 17.30 19.93
CA SER A 993 13.94 16.31 20.95
C SER A 993 13.79 16.88 22.34
N ILE A 994 13.19 16.08 23.23
CA ILE A 994 13.24 16.29 24.68
C ILE A 994 14.06 15.16 25.27
N ALA A 995 15.08 15.49 26.06
CA ALA A 995 15.89 14.49 26.75
C ALA A 995 16.12 14.87 28.20
N VAL A 996 16.27 13.87 29.06
CA VAL A 996 16.69 14.05 30.44
C VAL A 996 18.06 13.43 30.61
N ILE A 997 19.00 14.18 31.18
CA ILE A 997 20.30 13.68 31.60
C ILE A 997 20.24 13.53 33.12
N ASN A 998 20.22 12.28 33.57
CA ASN A 998 19.94 11.92 34.94
C ASN A 998 21.19 11.99 35.81
N HIS A 999 21.07 12.77 36.87
CA HIS A 999 21.86 12.60 38.08
C HIS A 999 20.89 12.24 39.20
N GLU A 1000 21.19 11.20 39.97
CA GLU A 1000 20.38 10.88 41.15
C GLU A 1000 20.42 12.06 42.11
N VAL A 1001 19.26 12.64 42.38
CA VAL A 1001 19.07 13.69 43.38
C VAL A 1001 18.22 13.12 44.49
N LYS A 1002 18.79 13.02 45.69
CA LYS A 1002 18.12 12.46 46.88
C LYS A 1002 17.54 11.05 46.64
N GLY A 1003 18.20 10.23 45.82
CA GLY A 1003 17.75 8.87 45.50
C GLY A 1003 16.61 8.78 44.47
N ALA A 1004 16.21 9.89 43.85
CA ALA A 1004 15.22 9.92 42.78
C ALA A 1004 15.86 10.38 41.46
N LYS A 1005 15.40 9.81 40.34
CA LYS A 1005 15.76 10.23 38.98
C LYS A 1005 14.66 11.10 38.40
N LEU A 1006 15.05 12.05 37.55
CA LEU A 1006 14.11 12.89 36.82
C LEU A 1006 13.48 12.04 35.71
N GLN A 1007 12.16 11.89 35.75
CA GLN A 1007 11.41 11.18 34.73
C GLN A 1007 10.76 12.20 33.79
N ALA A 1008 10.62 11.82 32.52
CA ALA A 1008 9.90 12.63 31.54
C ALA A 1008 8.95 11.75 30.73
N THR A 1009 7.74 12.23 30.52
CA THR A 1009 6.69 11.53 29.75
C THR A 1009 6.17 12.45 28.66
N ALA A 1010 6.16 11.98 27.42
CA ALA A 1010 5.66 12.75 26.28
C ALA A 1010 4.18 13.13 26.48
N LEU A 1011 3.82 14.35 26.13
CA LEU A 1011 2.42 14.76 26.02
C LEU A 1011 1.86 14.43 24.63
N LYS A 1012 0.56 14.13 24.54
CA LYS A 1012 -0.11 13.94 23.25
C LYS A 1012 -0.30 15.28 22.56
N ALA A 1013 -0.50 15.27 21.24
CA ALA A 1013 -0.65 16.50 20.46
C ALA A 1013 -1.77 17.41 21.01
N GLU A 1014 -2.92 16.82 21.34
CA GLU A 1014 -4.06 17.50 21.96
C GLU A 1014 -3.78 18.08 23.36
N ASP A 1015 -2.78 17.56 24.09
CA ASP A 1015 -2.37 18.08 25.40
C ASP A 1015 -1.31 19.18 25.30
N VAL A 1016 -0.71 19.36 24.11
CA VAL A 1016 0.29 20.42 23.84
C VAL A 1016 -0.39 21.70 23.38
N LEU A 1017 -1.30 21.59 22.41
CA LEU A 1017 -1.95 22.74 21.81
C LEU A 1017 -3.26 22.33 21.15
N ASP A 1018 -4.32 23.11 21.37
CA ASP A 1018 -5.62 22.89 20.74
C ASP A 1018 -5.50 22.94 19.21
N GLY A 1019 -6.05 21.91 18.53
CA GLY A 1019 -5.98 21.78 17.08
C GLY A 1019 -4.66 21.22 16.53
N LEU A 1020 -3.69 20.87 17.39
CA LEU A 1020 -2.42 20.29 16.96
C LEU A 1020 -2.57 18.85 16.47
N ARG A 1021 -3.58 18.13 16.99
CA ARG A 1021 -3.88 16.76 16.58
C ARG A 1021 -4.10 16.66 15.07
N GLU A 1022 -4.84 17.60 14.48
CA GLU A 1022 -5.13 17.64 13.05
C GLU A 1022 -3.86 17.87 12.21
N VAL A 1023 -2.93 18.70 12.71
CA VAL A 1023 -1.63 18.95 12.09
C VAL A 1023 -0.77 17.69 12.14
N VAL A 1024 -0.74 17.02 13.30
CA VAL A 1024 -0.02 15.75 13.50
C VAL A 1024 -0.62 14.62 12.66
N ASP A 1025 -1.95 14.51 12.59
CA ASP A 1025 -2.65 13.52 11.78
C ASP A 1025 -2.37 13.75 10.28
N LEU A 1026 -2.26 15.02 9.85
CA LEU A 1026 -1.82 15.35 8.50
C LEU A 1026 -0.38 14.89 8.22
N LEU A 1027 0.56 15.10 9.14
CA LEU A 1027 1.95 14.60 9.01
C LEU A 1027 2.00 13.07 9.01
N LYS A 1028 1.26 12.41 9.90
CA LYS A 1028 1.16 10.94 9.94
C LYS A 1028 0.58 10.39 8.65
N SER A 1029 -0.42 11.04 8.07
CA SER A 1029 -0.99 10.62 6.78
C SER A 1029 0.04 10.65 5.63
N ARG A 1030 1.05 11.55 5.66
CA ARG A 1030 2.14 11.50 4.66
C ARG A 1030 3.07 10.29 4.84
N SER A 1031 3.26 9.86 6.08
CA SER A 1031 4.17 8.77 6.46
C SER A 1031 3.59 7.37 6.24
N ALA A 1032 2.26 7.29 6.29
CA ALA A 1032 1.55 6.05 6.48
C ALA A 1032 0.32 5.95 5.59
N GLU A 1033 0.08 6.86 4.62
CA GLU A 1033 -1.10 6.74 3.77
C GLU A 1033 -1.12 5.34 3.14
N PRO A 1034 -2.09 4.48 3.56
CA PRO A 1034 -2.52 3.40 2.71
C PRO A 1034 -3.00 4.12 1.47
N TRP A 1035 -2.40 3.77 0.34
CA TRP A 1035 -2.85 4.31 -0.92
C TRP A 1035 -4.36 4.07 -1.03
N THR A 1036 -5.15 5.15 -0.96
CA THR A 1036 -6.49 5.15 -1.53
C THR A 1036 -6.41 5.77 -2.90
N PRO A 1037 -6.82 5.03 -3.95
CA PRO A 1037 -6.80 5.49 -5.34
C PRO A 1037 -7.50 6.84 -5.57
N THR A 1038 -8.39 7.24 -4.67
CA THR A 1038 -9.26 8.41 -4.83
C THR A 1038 -8.61 9.76 -4.51
N ARG A 1039 -7.53 9.85 -3.72
CA ARG A 1039 -7.03 11.17 -3.28
C ARG A 1039 -6.29 11.96 -4.38
N TYR A 1040 -5.66 11.30 -5.35
CA TYR A 1040 -4.96 12.01 -6.44
C TYR A 1040 -5.91 12.60 -7.50
N GLN A 1041 -7.10 12.01 -7.66
CA GLN A 1041 -8.14 12.55 -8.54
C GLN A 1041 -9.06 13.55 -7.81
N SER A 1042 -9.34 13.36 -6.52
CA SER A 1042 -10.17 14.29 -5.73
C SER A 1042 -9.51 15.64 -5.47
N ASP A 1043 -8.19 15.69 -5.29
CA ASP A 1043 -7.49 16.94 -4.91
C ASP A 1043 -7.22 17.85 -6.13
N LYS A 1044 -7.10 17.27 -7.34
CA LYS A 1044 -7.17 18.04 -8.59
C LYS A 1044 -8.61 18.51 -8.88
N ALA A 1045 -9.63 17.75 -8.48
CA ALA A 1045 -11.03 18.13 -8.66
C ALA A 1045 -11.52 19.17 -7.64
N SER A 1046 -11.05 19.16 -6.39
CA SER A 1046 -11.54 20.05 -5.32
C SER A 1046 -11.05 21.48 -5.50
N ALA A 1047 -9.79 21.67 -5.92
CA ALA A 1047 -9.24 22.99 -6.25
C ALA A 1047 -9.92 23.62 -7.48
N ALA A 1048 -10.37 22.79 -8.45
CA ALA A 1048 -11.19 23.24 -9.57
C ALA A 1048 -12.67 23.46 -9.17
N SER A 1049 -13.16 22.78 -8.12
CA SER A 1049 -14.59 22.77 -7.76
C SER A 1049 -15.13 24.09 -7.21
N THR A 1050 -14.26 24.92 -6.61
CA THR A 1050 -14.70 26.18 -5.98
C THR A 1050 -15.06 27.24 -7.02
N ASP A 1051 -14.37 27.25 -8.17
CA ASP A 1051 -14.74 28.08 -9.33
C ASP A 1051 -15.79 27.39 -10.22
N MET A 1052 -15.83 26.05 -10.29
CA MET A 1052 -16.81 25.30 -11.10
C MET A 1052 -18.24 25.30 -10.55
N ARG A 1053 -18.48 25.66 -9.28
CA ARG A 1053 -19.86 25.80 -8.76
C ARG A 1053 -20.65 26.91 -9.47
N SER A 1054 -19.96 27.89 -10.06
CA SER A 1054 -20.59 28.91 -10.91
C SER A 1054 -20.98 28.39 -12.31
N ALA A 1055 -20.31 27.33 -12.81
CA ALA A 1055 -20.51 26.76 -14.15
C ALA A 1055 -21.38 25.49 -14.17
N ALA A 1056 -21.72 24.92 -13.01
CA ALA A 1056 -22.49 23.67 -12.88
C ALA A 1056 -23.97 23.77 -13.29
N ALA A 1057 -24.40 24.89 -13.87
CA ALA A 1057 -25.77 25.15 -14.31
C ALA A 1057 -25.99 25.12 -15.84
N GLN A 1058 -24.99 24.81 -16.68
CA GLN A 1058 -25.14 24.90 -18.15
C GLN A 1058 -25.45 23.55 -18.85
N GLN A 1059 -26.42 23.61 -19.78
CA GLN A 1059 -26.88 22.54 -20.69
C GLN A 1059 -25.78 22.10 -21.70
N GLY A 1060 -25.96 20.97 -22.38
CA GLY A 1060 -25.00 20.46 -23.40
C GLY A 1060 -24.72 21.46 -24.54
N HIS A 1061 -23.60 21.29 -25.27
CA HIS A 1061 -23.11 22.29 -26.25
C HIS A 1061 -22.60 21.70 -27.57
N LEU A 1062 -22.33 22.56 -28.56
CA LEU A 1062 -21.52 22.24 -29.74
C LEU A 1062 -20.05 22.55 -29.48
N LEU A 1063 -19.17 21.57 -29.69
CA LEU A 1063 -17.73 21.79 -29.61
C LEU A 1063 -17.24 22.42 -30.92
N LEU A 1064 -16.57 23.56 -30.86
CA LEU A 1064 -15.87 24.13 -32.02
C LEU A 1064 -14.43 23.63 -32.00
N SER A 1065 -14.08 22.82 -33.00
CA SER A 1065 -12.78 22.18 -33.12
C SER A 1065 -12.01 22.76 -34.31
N ALA A 1066 -10.81 23.27 -34.04
CA ALA A 1066 -9.87 23.77 -35.03
C ALA A 1066 -8.44 23.41 -34.60
N ARG A 1067 -7.50 23.37 -35.54
CA ARG A 1067 -6.08 23.32 -35.21
C ARG A 1067 -5.62 24.74 -34.85
N PHE A 1068 -5.12 24.93 -33.62
CA PHE A 1068 -4.68 26.23 -33.09
C PHE A 1068 -3.27 26.62 -33.56
N ASN A 1069 -3.00 26.46 -34.86
CA ASN A 1069 -1.71 26.80 -35.47
C ASN A 1069 -1.79 27.99 -36.45
N ASN A 1070 -2.96 28.63 -36.58
CA ASN A 1070 -3.18 29.81 -37.41
C ASN A 1070 -4.14 30.79 -36.72
N ASP A 1071 -3.65 31.99 -36.41
CA ASP A 1071 -4.42 33.04 -35.73
C ASP A 1071 -5.64 33.52 -36.53
N GLU A 1072 -5.59 33.47 -37.87
CA GLU A 1072 -6.71 33.80 -38.75
C GLU A 1072 -7.87 32.82 -38.58
N VAL A 1073 -7.55 31.53 -38.45
CA VAL A 1073 -8.54 30.46 -38.20
C VAL A 1073 -9.14 30.60 -36.81
N ILE A 1074 -8.32 30.94 -35.81
CA ILE A 1074 -8.80 31.17 -34.43
C ILE A 1074 -9.72 32.39 -34.39
N ALA A 1075 -9.35 33.49 -35.05
CA ALA A 1075 -10.17 34.69 -35.14
C ALA A 1075 -11.50 34.41 -35.86
N TYR A 1076 -11.46 33.67 -36.98
CA TYR A 1076 -12.65 33.27 -37.71
C TYR A 1076 -13.57 32.34 -36.89
N MET A 1077 -13.00 31.35 -36.21
CA MET A 1077 -13.75 30.46 -35.31
C MET A 1077 -14.41 31.25 -34.16
N ARG A 1078 -13.71 32.23 -33.58
CA ARG A 1078 -14.28 33.13 -32.56
C ARG A 1078 -15.41 34.01 -33.11
N ALA A 1079 -15.30 34.47 -34.37
CA ALA A 1079 -16.36 35.19 -35.04
C ALA A 1079 -17.61 34.32 -35.24
N VAL A 1080 -17.44 33.07 -35.69
CA VAL A 1080 -18.54 32.10 -35.82
C VAL A 1080 -19.15 31.76 -34.45
N LYS A 1081 -18.31 31.56 -33.41
CA LYS A 1081 -18.76 31.35 -32.03
C LYS A 1081 -19.70 32.47 -31.57
N LYS A 1082 -19.28 33.74 -31.73
CA LYS A 1082 -20.08 34.90 -31.34
C LYS A 1082 -21.45 34.93 -32.04
N GLN A 1083 -21.50 34.51 -33.31
CA GLN A 1083 -22.75 34.46 -34.06
C GLN A 1083 -23.65 33.29 -33.67
N LEU A 1084 -23.09 32.14 -33.31
CA LEU A 1084 -23.86 31.00 -32.78
C LEU A 1084 -24.45 31.32 -31.39
N GLU A 1085 -23.67 31.98 -30.52
CA GLU A 1085 -24.15 32.44 -29.22
C GLU A 1085 -25.28 33.45 -29.35
N ALA A 1086 -25.19 34.38 -30.32
CA ALA A 1086 -26.27 35.32 -30.62
C ALA A 1086 -27.58 34.65 -31.07
N ARG A 1087 -27.53 33.38 -31.49
CA ARG A 1087 -28.70 32.54 -31.86
C ARG A 1087 -29.13 31.59 -30.74
N ASN A 1088 -28.63 31.79 -29.52
CA ASN A 1088 -28.86 30.93 -28.36
C ASN A 1088 -28.43 29.47 -28.57
N ILE A 1089 -27.41 29.23 -29.41
CA ILE A 1089 -26.82 27.90 -29.57
C ILE A 1089 -25.65 27.79 -28.59
N PRO A 1090 -25.70 26.85 -27.62
CA PRO A 1090 -24.59 26.68 -26.68
C PRO A 1090 -23.37 26.13 -27.41
N VAL A 1091 -22.24 26.84 -27.32
CA VAL A 1091 -20.98 26.50 -28.00
C VAL A 1091 -19.83 26.51 -27.00
N PHE A 1092 -18.84 25.65 -27.23
CA PHE A 1092 -17.64 25.55 -26.40
C PHE A 1092 -16.39 25.55 -27.27
N VAL A 1093 -15.38 26.32 -26.87
CA VAL A 1093 -14.05 26.39 -27.47
C VAL A 1093 -13.03 26.13 -26.38
N VAL A 1094 -12.04 25.30 -26.67
CA VAL A 1094 -10.96 25.00 -25.72
C VAL A 1094 -9.99 26.20 -25.68
N GLU A 1095 -9.95 26.91 -24.55
CA GLU A 1095 -9.01 28.01 -24.29
C GLU A 1095 -8.28 27.75 -22.97
N ALA A 1096 -7.00 27.33 -23.03
CA ALA A 1096 -6.19 27.09 -21.84
C ALA A 1096 -5.41 28.34 -21.42
N THR A 1097 -5.45 28.70 -20.13
CA THR A 1097 -4.59 29.74 -19.53
C THR A 1097 -3.37 29.13 -18.83
N VAL A 1098 -2.39 29.95 -18.43
CA VAL A 1098 -1.17 29.50 -17.76
C VAL A 1098 -1.52 28.70 -16.49
N GLY A 1099 -1.11 27.43 -16.44
CA GLY A 1099 -1.43 26.51 -15.34
C GLY A 1099 -2.62 25.58 -15.60
N GLN A 1100 -3.33 25.72 -16.73
CA GLN A 1100 -4.39 24.81 -17.15
C GLN A 1100 -3.89 23.82 -18.21
N SER A 1101 -4.38 22.58 -18.12
CA SER A 1101 -4.10 21.53 -19.10
C SER A 1101 -5.08 21.65 -20.27
N PHE A 1102 -4.55 21.94 -21.47
CA PHE A 1102 -5.34 21.96 -22.71
C PHE A 1102 -6.05 20.62 -22.93
N ALA A 1103 -5.36 19.51 -22.63
CA ALA A 1103 -5.90 18.16 -22.67
C ALA A 1103 -7.14 17.96 -21.77
N ASP A 1104 -7.12 18.51 -20.56
CA ASP A 1104 -8.25 18.37 -19.63
C ASP A 1104 -9.47 19.18 -20.11
N LEU A 1105 -9.25 20.38 -20.66
CA LEU A 1105 -10.32 21.21 -21.22
C LEU A 1105 -10.92 20.59 -22.49
N THR A 1106 -10.10 20.03 -23.38
CA THR A 1106 -10.58 19.26 -24.54
C THR A 1106 -11.43 18.06 -24.11
N ARG A 1107 -11.00 17.32 -23.09
CA ARG A 1107 -11.77 16.19 -22.55
C ARG A 1107 -13.12 16.61 -21.97
N ILE A 1108 -13.17 17.74 -21.26
CA ILE A 1108 -14.42 18.30 -20.71
C ILE A 1108 -15.35 18.75 -21.83
N GLY A 1109 -14.81 19.41 -22.87
CA GLY A 1109 -15.58 19.81 -24.05
C GLY A 1109 -16.20 18.62 -24.77
N LEU A 1110 -15.38 17.62 -25.11
CA LEU A 1110 -15.84 16.39 -25.79
C LEU A 1110 -16.89 15.62 -24.98
N ALA A 1111 -16.70 15.47 -23.66
CA ALA A 1111 -17.62 14.72 -22.81
C ALA A 1111 -19.04 15.32 -22.73
N ARG A 1112 -19.18 16.63 -23.01
CA ARG A 1112 -20.46 17.35 -22.96
C ARG A 1112 -20.97 17.79 -24.34
N ALA A 1113 -20.23 17.47 -25.39
CA ALA A 1113 -20.59 17.81 -26.76
C ALA A 1113 -21.84 17.02 -27.20
N LYS A 1114 -22.82 17.74 -27.74
CA LYS A 1114 -23.99 17.18 -28.43
C LYS A 1114 -23.82 17.14 -29.95
N GLY A 1115 -22.79 17.83 -30.44
CA GLY A 1115 -22.32 17.84 -31.82
C GLY A 1115 -20.98 18.57 -31.89
N MET A 1116 -20.26 18.45 -33.01
CA MET A 1116 -18.95 19.05 -33.20
C MET A 1116 -18.88 19.79 -34.54
N VAL A 1117 -18.46 21.06 -34.50
CA VAL A 1117 -18.19 21.90 -35.68
C VAL A 1117 -16.70 21.82 -35.96
N THR A 1118 -16.32 21.34 -37.14
CA THR A 1118 -14.91 21.07 -37.48
C THR A 1118 -14.41 22.08 -38.51
N PHE A 1119 -13.51 22.97 -38.10
CA PHE A 1119 -12.91 24.00 -38.96
C PHE A 1119 -11.71 23.39 -39.72
N CYS A 1120 -12.01 22.86 -40.89
CA CYS A 1120 -11.13 21.96 -41.63
C CYS A 1120 -10.15 22.74 -42.53
N THR A 1121 -8.94 22.99 -42.03
CA THR A 1121 -7.79 23.43 -42.81
C THR A 1121 -7.07 22.23 -43.44
N SER A 1122 -6.08 22.46 -44.31
CA SER A 1122 -5.30 21.36 -44.92
C SER A 1122 -4.62 20.45 -43.89
N GLU A 1123 -4.34 21.00 -42.72
CA GLU A 1123 -3.64 20.37 -41.61
C GLU A 1123 -4.57 19.78 -40.53
N TYR A 1124 -5.89 19.79 -40.75
CA TYR A 1124 -6.87 19.31 -39.80
C TYR A 1124 -6.92 17.78 -39.73
N GLY A 1125 -6.93 17.21 -38.52
CA GLY A 1125 -6.89 15.75 -38.32
C GLY A 1125 -5.49 15.14 -38.45
N ALA A 1126 -4.41 15.94 -38.39
CA ALA A 1126 -3.05 15.41 -38.36
C ALA A 1126 -2.76 14.69 -37.03
N TYR A 1127 -2.10 13.52 -37.11
CA TYR A 1127 -1.57 12.79 -35.95
C TYR A 1127 -0.12 13.20 -35.65
N THR A 1128 0.13 13.90 -34.55
CA THR A 1128 1.48 14.34 -34.12
C THR A 1128 2.04 13.55 -32.94
N GLY A 1129 1.26 12.62 -32.39
CA GLY A 1129 1.66 11.79 -31.24
C GLY A 1129 1.40 12.45 -29.87
N VAL A 1130 0.94 13.69 -29.87
CA VAL A 1130 0.48 14.39 -28.66
C VAL A 1130 -0.98 14.00 -28.38
N ARG A 1131 -1.28 13.53 -27.16
CA ARG A 1131 -2.66 13.18 -26.78
C ARG A 1131 -3.54 14.45 -26.83
N TYR A 1132 -4.76 14.34 -27.37
CA TYR A 1132 -5.78 15.41 -27.46
C TYR A 1132 -5.58 16.48 -28.55
N GLU A 1133 -5.13 16.06 -29.73
CA GLU A 1133 -5.17 16.86 -30.97
C GLU A 1133 -6.44 16.60 -31.80
N THR A 1134 -6.68 17.39 -32.87
CA THR A 1134 -7.86 17.24 -33.74
C THR A 1134 -8.06 15.82 -34.29
N PHE A 1135 -6.99 15.03 -34.46
CA PHE A 1135 -7.07 13.59 -34.77
C PHE A 1135 -7.84 12.80 -33.70
N HIS A 1136 -7.51 13.00 -32.42
CA HIS A 1136 -8.18 12.32 -31.31
C HIS A 1136 -9.59 12.87 -31.05
N GLU A 1137 -9.85 14.14 -31.34
CA GLU A 1137 -11.19 14.72 -31.30
C GLU A 1137 -12.12 14.07 -32.34
N LEU A 1138 -11.63 13.85 -33.57
CA LEU A 1138 -12.36 13.13 -34.63
C LEU A 1138 -12.56 11.65 -34.30
N GLU A 1139 -11.57 11.00 -33.69
CA GLU A 1139 -11.67 9.61 -33.22
C GLU A 1139 -12.77 9.48 -32.15
N PHE A 1140 -12.78 10.41 -31.19
CA PHE A 1140 -13.80 10.48 -30.16
C PHE A 1140 -15.18 10.73 -30.74
N ALA A 1141 -15.33 11.74 -31.61
CA ALA A 1141 -16.61 12.10 -32.20
C ALA A 1141 -17.20 10.95 -33.03
N ARG A 1142 -16.36 10.21 -33.76
CA ARG A 1142 -16.77 9.00 -34.48
C ARG A 1142 -17.18 7.87 -33.53
N GLY A 1143 -16.38 7.60 -32.50
CA GLY A 1143 -16.66 6.55 -31.51
C GLY A 1143 -17.97 6.77 -30.75
N HIS A 1144 -18.30 8.03 -30.48
CA HIS A 1144 -19.51 8.43 -29.75
C HIS A 1144 -20.67 8.85 -30.66
N LYS A 1145 -20.53 8.68 -31.98
CA LYS A 1145 -21.54 9.02 -32.99
C LYS A 1145 -22.04 10.47 -32.88
N LEU A 1146 -21.13 11.41 -32.56
CA LEU A 1146 -21.46 12.83 -32.51
C LEU A 1146 -21.79 13.36 -33.92
N PRO A 1147 -22.87 14.14 -34.10
CA PRO A 1147 -23.10 14.87 -35.34
C PRO A 1147 -21.93 15.80 -35.66
N LEU A 1148 -21.38 15.70 -36.88
CA LEU A 1148 -20.31 16.55 -37.37
C LEU A 1148 -20.86 17.63 -38.31
N PHE A 1149 -20.40 18.87 -38.14
CA PHE A 1149 -20.69 20.01 -39.01
C PHE A 1149 -19.36 20.53 -39.62
N PRO A 1150 -18.94 19.99 -40.76
CA PRO A 1150 -17.64 20.32 -41.33
C PRO A 1150 -17.68 21.68 -42.03
N ILE A 1151 -16.73 22.55 -41.70
CA ILE A 1151 -16.49 23.81 -42.40
C ILE A 1151 -15.22 23.65 -43.22
N ARG A 1152 -15.34 23.66 -44.54
CA ARG A 1152 -14.19 23.52 -45.45
C ARG A 1152 -13.47 24.87 -45.56
N LEU A 1153 -12.24 24.90 -45.06
CA LEU A 1153 -11.34 26.05 -45.10
C LEU A 1153 -10.10 25.82 -45.99
N CYS A 1154 -10.04 24.70 -46.70
CA CYS A 1154 -8.94 24.34 -47.60
C CYS A 1154 -9.42 23.85 -48.97
N ASP A 1155 -8.53 23.92 -49.97
CA ASP A 1155 -8.83 23.46 -51.33
C ASP A 1155 -8.86 21.94 -51.47
N GLU A 1156 -8.13 21.20 -50.65
CA GLU A 1156 -8.18 19.73 -50.64
C GLU A 1156 -9.33 19.22 -49.76
N TRP A 1157 -10.11 18.24 -50.26
CA TRP A 1157 -11.24 17.67 -49.50
C TRP A 1157 -11.40 16.15 -49.73
N PRO A 1158 -11.49 15.33 -48.65
CA PRO A 1158 -11.27 15.68 -47.23
C PRO A 1158 -9.89 16.29 -46.95
N PRO A 1159 -9.67 16.97 -45.81
CA PRO A 1159 -8.34 17.47 -45.46
C PRO A 1159 -7.29 16.37 -45.49
N ALA A 1160 -6.16 16.63 -46.13
CA ALA A 1160 -5.03 15.70 -46.21
C ALA A 1160 -3.78 16.33 -45.58
N PRO A 1161 -3.60 16.20 -44.25
CA PRO A 1161 -2.42 16.74 -43.58
C PRO A 1161 -1.13 16.15 -44.16
N GLN A 1162 -0.17 17.01 -44.49
CA GLN A 1162 1.05 16.59 -45.18
C GLN A 1162 1.89 15.64 -44.32
N ASN A 1163 2.51 14.62 -44.94
CA ASN A 1163 3.33 13.61 -44.26
C ASN A 1163 2.61 12.89 -43.09
N ASN A 1164 1.28 12.77 -43.14
CA ASN A 1164 0.48 12.23 -42.06
C ASN A 1164 -0.50 11.15 -42.52
N GLU A 1165 0.03 9.98 -42.91
CA GLU A 1165 -0.76 8.87 -43.46
C GLU A 1165 -1.95 8.50 -42.56
N ARG A 1166 -1.75 8.46 -41.23
CA ARG A 1166 -2.82 8.16 -40.26
C ARG A 1166 -3.96 9.17 -40.33
N GLY A 1167 -3.64 10.46 -40.31
CA GLY A 1167 -4.62 11.54 -40.44
C GLY A 1167 -5.37 11.51 -41.77
N ILE A 1168 -4.65 11.24 -42.88
CA ILE A 1168 -5.24 11.09 -44.22
C ILE A 1168 -6.28 9.95 -44.23
N PHE A 1169 -5.92 8.76 -43.74
CA PHE A 1169 -6.84 7.62 -43.68
C PHE A 1169 -8.04 7.89 -42.76
N GLN A 1170 -7.84 8.53 -41.61
CA GLN A 1170 -8.92 8.89 -40.71
C GLN A 1170 -9.90 9.86 -41.39
N ASN A 1171 -9.39 10.93 -41.99
CA ASN A 1171 -10.21 11.96 -42.63
C ASN A 1171 -11.02 11.41 -43.80
N GLN A 1172 -10.46 10.50 -44.60
CA GLN A 1172 -11.20 9.79 -45.65
C GLN A 1172 -12.36 8.94 -45.11
N LEU A 1173 -12.20 8.36 -43.91
CA LEU A 1173 -13.23 7.54 -43.26
C LEU A 1173 -14.31 8.38 -42.56
N VAL A 1174 -13.91 9.52 -41.97
CA VAL A 1174 -14.79 10.42 -41.20
C VAL A 1174 -15.58 11.34 -42.13
N PHE A 1175 -14.90 12.03 -43.05
CA PHE A 1175 -15.50 12.97 -44.01
C PHE A 1175 -15.82 12.27 -45.34
N LYS A 1176 -16.72 11.29 -45.30
CA LYS A 1176 -17.11 10.52 -46.49
C LYS A 1176 -17.63 11.43 -47.61
N LYS A 1177 -17.52 11.00 -48.89
CA LYS A 1177 -17.98 11.77 -50.07
C LYS A 1177 -19.44 12.25 -50.02
N GLY A 1178 -20.30 11.60 -49.22
CA GLY A 1178 -21.71 11.99 -49.03
C GLY A 1178 -21.98 12.91 -47.84
N LEU A 1179 -20.98 13.29 -47.05
CA LEU A 1179 -21.13 14.22 -45.93
C LEU A 1179 -21.15 15.66 -46.45
N VAL A 1180 -22.27 16.35 -46.23
CA VAL A 1180 -22.42 17.76 -46.62
C VAL A 1180 -21.59 18.65 -45.70
N TYR A 1181 -20.79 19.55 -46.28
CA TYR A 1181 -19.97 20.53 -45.56
C TYR A 1181 -20.35 21.97 -45.98
N ILE A 1182 -20.01 22.94 -45.15
CA ILE A 1182 -20.17 24.37 -45.45
C ILE A 1182 -18.84 24.87 -46.03
N ASP A 1183 -18.84 25.38 -47.27
CA ASP A 1183 -17.64 25.91 -47.93
C ASP A 1183 -17.46 27.39 -47.59
N ASP A 1184 -16.42 27.72 -46.83
CA ASP A 1184 -15.97 29.10 -46.63
C ASP A 1184 -14.45 29.22 -46.61
N ARG A 1185 -13.81 28.71 -47.67
CA ARG A 1185 -12.34 28.78 -47.86
C ARG A 1185 -11.72 30.17 -47.71
N GLN A 1186 -12.50 31.23 -47.94
CA GLN A 1186 -12.06 32.62 -47.80
C GLN A 1186 -12.21 33.18 -46.38
N MET A 1187 -12.80 32.45 -45.43
CA MET A 1187 -13.00 32.86 -44.03
C MET A 1187 -13.65 34.25 -43.84
N THR A 1188 -14.49 34.68 -44.77
CA THR A 1188 -15.11 36.03 -44.75
C THR A 1188 -16.59 36.03 -44.34
N ARG A 1189 -17.25 34.86 -44.29
CA ARG A 1189 -18.72 34.76 -44.15
C ARG A 1189 -19.15 34.09 -42.85
N ALA A 1190 -18.55 34.46 -41.72
CA ALA A 1190 -18.84 33.87 -40.41
C ALA A 1190 -20.33 33.89 -40.01
N GLN A 1191 -21.05 34.97 -40.37
CA GLN A 1191 -22.50 35.08 -40.15
C GLN A 1191 -23.27 33.99 -40.88
N TRP A 1192 -23.03 33.84 -42.18
CA TRP A 1192 -23.68 32.86 -43.03
C TRP A 1192 -23.34 31.43 -42.61
N VAL A 1193 -22.09 31.16 -42.22
CA VAL A 1193 -21.69 29.87 -41.66
C VAL A 1193 -22.45 29.54 -40.37
N ALA A 1194 -22.59 30.51 -39.46
CA ALA A 1194 -23.38 30.32 -38.25
C ALA A 1194 -24.86 30.06 -38.54
N ASP A 1195 -25.45 30.69 -39.55
CA ASP A 1195 -26.83 30.43 -39.99
C ASP A 1195 -27.02 28.99 -40.49
N GLN A 1196 -26.08 28.49 -41.30
CA GLN A 1196 -26.12 27.13 -41.84
C GLN A 1196 -25.95 26.06 -40.74
N ILE A 1197 -25.09 26.33 -39.75
CA ILE A 1197 -24.96 25.47 -38.56
C ILE A 1197 -26.26 25.48 -37.75
N ALA A 1198 -26.83 26.66 -37.48
CA ALA A 1198 -28.07 26.80 -36.72
C ALA A 1198 -29.25 26.05 -37.35
N GLU A 1199 -29.42 26.18 -38.66
CA GLU A 1199 -30.44 25.45 -39.41
C GLU A 1199 -30.24 23.94 -39.32
N SER A 1200 -28.99 23.47 -39.47
CA SER A 1200 -28.66 22.06 -39.39
C SER A 1200 -28.87 21.48 -37.99
N VAL A 1201 -28.55 22.23 -36.94
CA VAL A 1201 -28.78 21.90 -35.53
C VAL A 1201 -30.27 21.79 -35.22
N ALA A 1202 -31.07 22.75 -35.70
CA ALA A 1202 -32.52 22.74 -35.54
C ALA A 1202 -33.17 21.55 -36.25
N ARG A 1203 -32.75 21.26 -37.48
CA ARG A 1203 -33.25 20.13 -38.28
C ARG A 1203 -32.95 18.76 -37.66
N ILE A 1204 -31.79 18.61 -37.01
CA ILE A 1204 -31.36 17.36 -36.38
C ILE A 1204 -31.93 17.22 -34.95
N GLY A 1205 -32.44 18.30 -34.36
CA GLY A 1205 -33.02 18.28 -33.01
C GLY A 1205 -31.98 18.11 -31.90
N ILE A 1206 -30.75 18.62 -32.09
CA ILE A 1206 -29.64 18.41 -31.14
C ILE A 1206 -29.94 19.00 -29.74
N PHE A 1207 -30.71 20.09 -29.69
CA PHE A 1207 -31.06 20.79 -28.44
C PHE A 1207 -32.57 20.86 -28.16
N SER A 1208 -33.41 20.13 -28.90
CA SER A 1208 -34.84 20.00 -28.59
C SER A 1208 -35.02 18.97 -27.47
N SER A 1209 -35.47 19.43 -26.30
CA SER A 1209 -35.88 18.58 -25.17
C SER A 1209 -37.28 18.00 -25.36
#